data_AF-A0A9P1IUU9-F1
#
_entry.id   AF-A0A9P1IUU9-F1
#
_cell.length_a   1.000
_cell.length_b   1.000
_cell.length_c   1.000
_cell.angle_alpha   90.00
_cell.angle_beta   90.00
_cell.angle_gamma   90.00
#
_symmetry.space_group_name_H-M   'P 1'
#
loop_
_entity.id
_entity.type
_entity.pdbx_description
1 polymer ?
#
loop_
_entity_poly.entity_id
_entity_poly.type
_entity_poly.pdbx_seq_one_letter_code
_entity_poly.pdbx_strand_id
1 'polypeptide(L)'
;MNEKLFILVLLALSIELCQTQCYGQKCKEGTRQYLEDTEQCHGMECESKESLLKMISKMQKSKHEQYMAPALKKPLAISQMFVSNVVTAQNYTCSICDNPALCLNGGTCVADPTDPWKYYHCICPDNTSGENCQNIIECKTNTCGANAICYVSNHQLNCICKPGYTARGNGRDCDLKVQRACMHGDPHYETFDNLRFDYQGTCPYVFSQPCSQLPSPFKWYSVRAKNELPGKGYHVSSVSEVEVDFDQLTIHVDGRSKTALVNGVQVLLPWYYPTKSNWTVYVGFSGTVFTLKNDQGVSVIFNTFTSLCVQVPDIPAFQNTTTLCGLAGNIDGKWSDDVVNKNGTVLPISNNHQPESQNRQDFMATEDSWITDNFLVLRPNQEICINGQTIDNNTKCDVSSASTYCYPILQAELGVGPFGGCQGLGNETLDNFYYDCVYDVCRNPSFKCTALSNFFHYCQTNLPTTAQDPNWRNEVDCELACQPNSHYSLCTSACPSTCAEPYPENCYEPCSDGCECDQGYVIDNTVTRVQSCIRIDQCGCVDENGNPHSANVPWLTNNCTIYHICQNGSMYSDYRPCSTDGYCADIGYGYSCECQKGYRGDGYTCNDINECVETPGICGHGTCKNLPGTYQCICDKFYAGTNCTDFKPRRDCADLYVYWGIRQSGQYEILPPFATPNLPAFTPFSVQCDMSNDGGYTLVSSDIAGLNINKTYQQYVNGFGNSSTQNLFIGLEYLYQSTQYVPQTLRLELFRCSSNNRPSKTTECIYPSFQVLNATTQYSVVIPKPCSGSEAGDNYYEDGWARWDLNGKITINDAVYSSCSEANLRTGWWYVEDQLCGAANLNGVRYDCANIPIETQRYLRWAQGTLGQSWMYLRPASYPSLPTDV
;
A
#
# COMPACT_ATOMS: atom_id res chain seq x y z
N MET A 1 31.75 -106.66 -12.37
CA MET A 1 31.97 -106.20 -10.98
C MET A 1 31.91 -104.69 -10.96
N ASN A 2 30.86 -104.19 -10.31
CA ASN A 2 30.73 -102.86 -9.70
C ASN A 2 30.70 -101.60 -10.58
N GLU A 3 29.53 -101.46 -11.20
CA GLU A 3 28.66 -100.27 -11.35
C GLU A 3 28.55 -99.27 -10.16
N LYS A 4 29.45 -99.28 -9.16
CA LYS A 4 29.33 -98.39 -7.99
C LYS A 4 30.54 -97.50 -7.70
N LEU A 5 31.57 -97.50 -8.56
CA LEU A 5 32.73 -96.60 -8.39
C LEU A 5 32.83 -95.49 -9.44
N PHE A 6 32.09 -95.57 -10.55
CA PHE A 6 32.09 -94.52 -11.59
C PHE A 6 31.04 -93.43 -11.37
N ILE A 7 29.99 -93.72 -10.57
CA ILE A 7 28.89 -92.79 -10.29
C ILE A 7 29.25 -91.78 -9.19
N LEU A 8 30.24 -92.05 -8.34
CA LEU A 8 30.63 -91.15 -7.24
C LEU A 8 31.72 -90.11 -7.61
N VAL A 9 32.36 -90.21 -8.79
CA VAL A 9 33.31 -89.18 -9.27
C VAL A 9 32.64 -88.18 -10.24
N LEU A 10 31.49 -88.51 -10.81
CA LEU A 10 30.71 -87.61 -11.69
C LEU A 10 29.70 -86.72 -10.93
N LEU A 11 29.48 -86.95 -9.63
CA LEU A 11 28.55 -86.18 -8.79
C LEU A 11 29.21 -85.02 -8.01
N ALA A 12 30.51 -84.78 -8.18
CA ALA A 12 31.23 -83.65 -7.58
C ALA A 12 31.72 -82.60 -8.60
N LEU A 13 31.27 -82.69 -9.86
CA LEU A 13 31.61 -81.73 -10.94
C LEU A 13 30.37 -81.13 -11.64
N SER A 14 29.19 -81.28 -11.04
CA SER A 14 27.92 -80.77 -11.58
C SER A 14 27.38 -79.54 -10.83
N ILE A 15 28.23 -78.83 -10.08
CA ILE A 15 27.91 -77.54 -9.47
C ILE A 15 29.08 -76.61 -9.74
N GLU A 16 29.11 -76.02 -10.93
CA GLU A 16 29.92 -74.86 -11.38
C GLU A 16 30.13 -75.00 -12.88
N LEU A 17 29.25 -74.42 -13.71
CA LEU A 17 29.54 -74.01 -15.10
C LEU A 17 28.34 -73.26 -15.69
N CYS A 18 27.86 -72.25 -14.95
CA CYS A 18 27.33 -71.02 -15.56
C CYS A 18 27.92 -69.78 -14.88
N GLN A 19 29.09 -69.96 -14.24
CA GLN A 19 29.97 -68.89 -13.78
C GLN A 19 31.29 -69.00 -14.54
N THR A 20 31.33 -68.43 -15.73
CA THR A 20 32.57 -67.89 -16.30
C THR A 20 32.28 -66.46 -16.71
N GLN A 21 32.61 -65.56 -15.80
CA GLN A 21 32.74 -64.13 -16.01
C GLN A 21 33.66 -63.86 -17.22
N CYS A 22 33.26 -62.95 -18.09
CA CYS A 22 34.23 -62.14 -18.81
C CYS A 22 34.97 -61.26 -17.78
N TYR A 23 36.18 -61.65 -17.38
CA TYR A 23 37.11 -60.74 -16.69
C TYR A 23 38.18 -60.26 -17.67
N GLY A 24 38.41 -58.95 -17.71
CA GLY A 24 39.67 -58.40 -18.23
C GLY A 24 39.61 -56.96 -18.74
N GLN A 25 40.38 -56.08 -18.08
CA GLN A 25 40.82 -54.76 -18.58
C GLN A 25 41.50 -54.89 -19.94
N LYS A 26 40.77 -54.69 -21.04
CA LYS A 26 41.35 -54.34 -22.37
C LYS A 26 40.34 -53.82 -23.40
N CYS A 27 39.19 -53.30 -22.99
CA CYS A 27 38.44 -52.37 -23.83
C CYS A 27 39.00 -50.97 -23.61
N LYS A 28 40.14 -50.67 -24.26
CA LYS A 28 40.60 -49.29 -24.42
C LYS A 28 39.66 -48.57 -25.38
N GLU A 29 39.27 -47.37 -24.97
CA GLU A 29 38.58 -46.35 -25.75
C GLU A 29 39.16 -46.25 -27.17
N GLY A 30 38.32 -46.57 -28.15
CA GLY A 30 38.46 -46.10 -29.52
C GLY A 30 37.29 -45.17 -29.78
N THR A 31 37.57 -43.87 -29.75
CA THR A 31 36.69 -42.76 -30.09
C THR A 31 35.72 -43.09 -31.23
N ARG A 32 34.42 -43.13 -30.94
CA ARG A 32 33.36 -42.97 -31.94
C ARG A 32 32.68 -41.63 -31.70
N GLN A 33 32.92 -40.69 -32.59
CA GLN A 33 32.06 -39.53 -32.81
C GLN A 33 30.65 -40.06 -33.14
N TYR A 34 29.68 -39.64 -32.34
CA TYR A 34 28.26 -39.76 -32.68
C TYR A 34 27.87 -38.52 -33.49
N LEU A 35 27.21 -38.72 -34.62
CA LEU A 35 26.32 -37.72 -35.19
C LEU A 35 25.03 -37.76 -34.35
N GLU A 36 24.59 -36.60 -33.88
CA GLU A 36 23.33 -36.43 -33.16
C GLU A 36 22.14 -36.61 -34.12
N ASP A 37 21.33 -37.64 -33.89
CA ASP A 37 20.09 -37.91 -34.66
C ASP A 37 18.89 -37.10 -34.09
N THR A 38 19.02 -35.78 -33.96
CA THR A 38 17.88 -34.89 -33.65
C THR A 38 17.37 -34.07 -34.83
N GLU A 39 17.87 -34.29 -36.04
CA GLU A 39 17.33 -33.67 -37.26
C GLU A 39 17.05 -34.72 -38.34
N GLN A 40 15.88 -35.36 -38.29
CA GLN A 40 15.25 -35.95 -39.49
C GLN A 40 13.84 -36.45 -39.18
N CYS A 41 12.91 -35.49 -39.04
CA CYS A 41 11.47 -35.68 -39.31
C CYS A 41 10.86 -34.29 -39.58
N HIS A 42 11.28 -33.69 -40.69
CA HIS A 42 10.52 -32.59 -41.29
C HIS A 42 10.04 -33.04 -42.66
N GLY A 43 8.72 -33.15 -42.81
CA GLY A 43 8.05 -33.35 -44.09
C GLY A 43 8.29 -34.70 -44.77
N MET A 44 7.54 -35.73 -44.36
CA MET A 44 6.98 -36.80 -45.20
C MET A 44 6.21 -37.77 -44.27
N GLU A 45 5.00 -38.16 -44.67
CA GLU A 45 4.20 -39.18 -43.99
C GLU A 45 5.02 -40.45 -43.77
N CYS A 46 5.15 -40.88 -42.51
CA CYS A 46 5.88 -42.10 -42.16
C CYS A 46 5.06 -43.33 -42.57
N GLU A 47 5.33 -43.87 -43.75
CA GLU A 47 4.85 -45.19 -44.18
C GLU A 47 5.42 -46.31 -43.29
N SER A 48 4.62 -46.75 -42.32
CA SER A 48 4.67 -48.03 -41.58
C SER A 48 5.98 -48.43 -40.84
N LYS A 49 5.82 -48.80 -39.56
CA LYS A 49 6.83 -49.33 -38.61
C LYS A 49 7.68 -50.49 -39.17
N GLU A 50 7.18 -51.26 -40.14
CA GLU A 50 7.89 -52.38 -40.76
C GLU A 50 9.00 -51.97 -41.74
N SER A 51 8.90 -50.80 -42.37
CA SER A 51 9.89 -50.30 -43.34
C SER A 51 11.16 -49.77 -42.66
N LEU A 52 11.00 -49.09 -41.51
CA LEU A 52 12.11 -48.55 -40.72
C LEU A 52 12.95 -49.67 -40.06
N LEU A 53 12.28 -50.70 -39.51
CA LEU A 53 12.94 -51.87 -38.92
C LEU A 53 13.73 -52.69 -39.95
N LYS A 54 13.25 -52.80 -41.19
CA LYS A 54 13.98 -53.42 -42.30
C LYS A 54 15.21 -52.62 -42.75
N MET A 55 15.19 -51.29 -42.63
CA MET A 55 16.30 -50.42 -43.04
C MET A 55 17.45 -50.43 -42.02
N ILE A 56 17.11 -50.42 -40.73
CA ILE A 56 18.06 -50.47 -39.61
C ILE A 56 18.82 -51.82 -39.59
N SER A 57 18.14 -52.95 -39.80
CA SER A 57 18.81 -54.27 -39.83
C SER A 57 19.74 -54.45 -41.04
N LYS A 58 19.41 -53.82 -42.19
CA LYS A 58 20.23 -53.85 -43.42
C LYS A 58 21.52 -53.03 -43.28
N MET A 59 21.47 -51.90 -42.57
CA MET A 59 22.65 -51.05 -42.33
C MET A 59 23.60 -51.62 -41.27
N GLN A 60 23.08 -52.27 -40.22
CA GLN A 60 23.91 -52.91 -39.19
C GLN A 60 24.65 -54.15 -39.72
N LYS A 61 24.03 -54.91 -40.62
CA LYS A 61 24.66 -56.06 -41.31
C LYS A 61 25.80 -55.63 -42.25
N SER A 62 25.60 -54.58 -43.03
CA SER A 62 26.58 -54.02 -43.97
C SER A 62 27.87 -53.55 -43.28
N LYS A 63 27.78 -52.89 -42.12
CA LYS A 63 28.97 -52.44 -41.37
C LYS A 63 29.71 -53.61 -40.72
N HIS A 64 29.04 -54.65 -40.21
CA HIS A 64 29.70 -55.81 -39.59
C HIS A 64 30.57 -56.60 -40.60
N GLU A 65 30.08 -56.78 -41.83
CA GLU A 65 30.81 -57.45 -42.91
C GLU A 65 32.06 -56.66 -43.36
N GLN A 66 32.02 -55.33 -43.25
CA GLN A 66 33.15 -54.44 -43.59
C GLN A 66 34.29 -54.49 -42.55
N TYR A 67 34.00 -54.80 -41.29
CA TYR A 67 35.00 -54.85 -40.20
C TYR A 67 35.69 -56.22 -40.02
N MET A 68 35.11 -57.32 -40.53
CA MET A 68 35.71 -58.67 -40.49
C MET A 68 36.66 -58.97 -41.67
N ALA A 69 36.76 -58.06 -42.64
CA ALA A 69 37.49 -58.27 -43.90
C ALA A 69 39.04 -58.31 -43.86
N PRO A 70 39.78 -58.05 -42.74
CA PRO A 70 41.25 -58.22 -42.77
C PRO A 70 41.82 -59.47 -42.08
N ALA A 71 41.03 -60.36 -41.47
CA ALA A 71 41.61 -61.44 -40.63
C ALA A 71 41.95 -62.77 -41.35
N LEU A 72 41.69 -62.93 -42.65
CA LEU A 72 41.98 -64.17 -43.38
C LEU A 72 42.59 -63.92 -44.76
N LYS A 73 43.88 -63.60 -44.80
CA LYS A 73 44.74 -63.86 -45.98
C LYS A 73 46.11 -64.37 -45.56
N LYS A 74 46.28 -65.70 -45.59
CA LYS A 74 47.47 -66.36 -46.15
C LYS A 74 47.10 -67.77 -46.64
N PRO A 75 47.41 -68.13 -47.90
CA PRO A 75 46.89 -69.33 -48.55
C PRO A 75 47.89 -70.50 -48.47
N LEU A 76 47.41 -71.74 -48.39
CA LEU A 76 48.06 -72.99 -48.86
C LEU A 76 47.04 -74.12 -48.65
N ALA A 77 46.28 -74.51 -49.68
CA ALA A 77 46.61 -75.50 -50.70
C ALA A 77 46.27 -76.95 -50.28
N ILE A 78 45.61 -77.64 -51.22
CA ILE A 78 45.50 -79.10 -51.41
C ILE A 78 44.16 -79.76 -51.01
N SER A 79 43.45 -80.09 -52.10
CA SER A 79 42.69 -81.31 -52.40
C SER A 79 41.50 -81.76 -51.55
N GLN A 80 40.38 -81.83 -52.26
CA GLN A 80 39.24 -82.71 -52.04
C GLN A 80 39.68 -84.10 -51.57
N MET A 81 39.04 -84.65 -50.52
CA MET A 81 38.45 -85.98 -50.53
C MET A 81 37.71 -86.35 -49.23
N PHE A 82 36.53 -86.94 -49.42
CA PHE A 82 35.69 -87.73 -48.50
C PHE A 82 34.93 -87.07 -47.33
N VAL A 83 33.61 -87.05 -47.53
CA VAL A 83 32.55 -87.02 -46.52
C VAL A 83 32.65 -88.26 -45.63
N SER A 84 32.58 -88.08 -44.30
CA SER A 84 31.60 -88.74 -43.39
C SER A 84 32.17 -89.04 -42.00
N ASN A 85 31.39 -88.61 -41.00
CA ASN A 85 31.12 -89.23 -39.71
C ASN A 85 31.82 -88.73 -38.42
N VAL A 86 30.97 -88.06 -37.63
CA VAL A 86 30.82 -88.12 -36.17
C VAL A 86 31.82 -87.32 -35.34
N VAL A 87 31.50 -86.04 -35.13
CA VAL A 87 31.30 -85.52 -33.76
C VAL A 87 30.01 -84.70 -33.75
N THR A 88 29.06 -85.18 -32.98
CA THR A 88 27.79 -84.59 -32.59
C THR A 88 27.96 -83.18 -32.00
N ALA A 89 27.39 -82.17 -32.65
CA ALA A 89 27.05 -80.92 -31.98
C ALA A 89 25.82 -81.19 -31.11
N GLN A 90 26.03 -81.28 -29.80
CA GLN A 90 24.96 -81.23 -28.81
C GLN A 90 24.17 -79.93 -29.03
N ASN A 91 22.83 -80.05 -29.06
CA ASN A 91 21.91 -78.93 -28.89
C ASN A 91 22.24 -78.25 -27.56
N TYR A 92 22.96 -77.15 -27.61
CA TYR A 92 22.84 -76.15 -26.56
C TYR A 92 21.49 -75.45 -26.80
N THR A 93 20.75 -75.12 -25.75
CA THR A 93 19.46 -74.38 -25.76
C THR A 93 19.57 -73.11 -24.90
N CYS A 94 20.71 -72.42 -24.93
CA CYS A 94 20.97 -71.16 -24.24
C CYS A 94 20.72 -69.98 -25.21
N SER A 95 19.68 -69.20 -24.96
CA SER A 95 19.46 -67.95 -25.68
C SER A 95 20.24 -66.84 -24.98
N ILE A 96 20.78 -65.88 -25.72
CA ILE A 96 21.30 -64.64 -25.11
C ILE A 96 20.20 -63.94 -24.27
N CYS A 97 18.93 -64.11 -24.67
CA CYS A 97 17.76 -63.60 -23.95
C CYS A 97 17.43 -64.30 -22.63
N ASP A 98 18.14 -65.38 -22.26
CA ASP A 98 18.00 -66.00 -20.94
C ASP A 98 18.60 -65.12 -19.82
N ASN A 99 19.29 -64.03 -20.18
CA ASN A 99 19.73 -62.99 -19.26
C ASN A 99 18.64 -61.90 -19.09
N PRO A 100 17.97 -61.83 -17.92
CA PRO A 100 16.84 -60.93 -17.69
C PRO A 100 17.21 -59.43 -17.65
N ALA A 101 18.49 -59.07 -17.70
CA ALA A 101 18.97 -57.68 -17.64
C ALA A 101 19.24 -57.03 -19.02
N LEU A 102 19.00 -57.74 -20.13
CA LEU A 102 19.33 -57.22 -21.47
C LEU A 102 18.31 -56.21 -22.00
N CYS A 103 17.02 -56.42 -21.76
CA CYS A 103 15.96 -55.49 -22.12
C CYS A 103 15.34 -54.92 -20.84
N LEU A 104 15.52 -53.63 -20.63
CA LEU A 104 15.11 -52.92 -19.42
C LEU A 104 13.62 -52.52 -19.50
N ASN A 105 13.07 -52.08 -18.37
CA ASN A 105 11.75 -51.44 -18.30
C ASN A 105 10.58 -52.22 -18.96
N GLY A 106 10.61 -53.56 -18.84
CA GLY A 106 9.56 -54.42 -19.42
C GLY A 106 9.74 -54.75 -20.90
N GLY A 107 10.89 -54.41 -21.49
CA GLY A 107 11.28 -54.82 -22.83
C GLY A 107 11.32 -56.35 -23.01
N THR A 108 10.82 -56.83 -24.13
CA THR A 108 10.86 -58.26 -24.49
C THR A 108 12.10 -58.53 -25.35
N CYS A 109 12.99 -59.39 -24.87
CA CYS A 109 14.18 -59.78 -25.62
C CYS A 109 13.82 -60.79 -26.72
N VAL A 110 14.30 -60.53 -27.94
CA VAL A 110 14.16 -61.44 -29.08
C VAL A 110 15.55 -61.75 -29.64
N ALA A 111 15.94 -63.03 -29.54
CA ALA A 111 17.22 -63.52 -30.05
C ALA A 111 17.18 -63.66 -31.58
N ASP A 112 18.33 -63.44 -32.23
CA ASP A 112 18.47 -63.60 -33.67
C ASP A 112 18.25 -65.08 -34.08
N PRO A 113 17.46 -65.37 -35.14
CA PRO A 113 17.16 -66.75 -35.52
C PRO A 113 18.37 -67.57 -35.98
N THR A 114 19.43 -66.91 -36.46
CA THR A 114 20.64 -67.55 -37.02
C THR A 114 21.77 -67.67 -36.02
N ASP A 115 21.89 -66.74 -35.07
CA ASP A 115 22.91 -66.75 -34.01
C ASP A 115 22.30 -66.35 -32.64
N PRO A 116 21.43 -67.20 -32.06
CA PRO A 116 20.64 -66.87 -30.86
C PRO A 116 21.46 -66.69 -29.57
N TRP A 117 22.75 -67.04 -29.61
CA TRP A 117 23.72 -66.92 -28.51
C TRP A 117 24.45 -65.57 -28.53
N LYS A 118 24.35 -64.81 -29.63
CA LYS A 118 25.24 -63.67 -29.92
C LYS A 118 24.52 -62.38 -30.24
N TYR A 119 23.39 -62.44 -30.95
CA TYR A 119 22.65 -61.26 -31.37
C TYR A 119 21.23 -61.28 -30.82
N TYR A 120 20.75 -60.11 -30.42
CA TYR A 120 19.39 -59.89 -29.94
C TYR A 120 18.92 -58.49 -30.31
N HIS A 121 17.62 -58.27 -30.19
CA HIS A 121 17.04 -56.94 -30.12
C HIS A 121 15.93 -56.93 -29.07
N CYS A 122 15.62 -55.74 -28.55
CA CYS A 122 14.55 -55.56 -27.59
C CYS A 122 13.31 -55.00 -28.29
N ILE A 123 12.15 -55.63 -28.05
CA ILE A 123 10.84 -55.04 -28.34
C ILE A 123 10.43 -54.25 -27.10
N CYS A 124 10.47 -52.93 -27.20
CA CYS A 124 10.15 -52.04 -26.11
C CYS A 124 8.63 -51.85 -25.96
N PRO A 125 8.12 -51.68 -24.73
CA PRO A 125 6.81 -51.07 -24.48
C PRO A 125 6.75 -49.63 -25.02
N ASP A 126 5.55 -49.14 -25.34
CA ASP A 126 5.35 -47.79 -25.91
C ASP A 126 5.90 -46.66 -25.03
N ASN A 127 5.92 -46.85 -23.71
CA ASN A 127 6.47 -45.90 -22.75
C ASN A 127 8.00 -46.00 -22.58
N THR A 128 8.70 -46.67 -23.49
CA THR A 128 10.16 -46.82 -23.43
C THR A 128 10.81 -46.79 -24.82
N SER A 129 12.08 -46.38 -24.88
CA SER A 129 12.88 -46.33 -26.11
C SER A 129 14.37 -46.63 -25.86
N GLY A 130 15.15 -46.69 -26.94
CA GLY A 130 16.56 -47.06 -26.92
C GLY A 130 16.80 -48.54 -27.25
N GLU A 131 18.05 -48.89 -27.55
CA GLU A 131 18.47 -50.23 -28.01
C GLU A 131 18.07 -51.37 -27.05
N ASN A 132 18.06 -51.07 -25.75
CA ASN A 132 17.72 -51.99 -24.67
C ASN A 132 16.50 -51.51 -23.85
N CYS A 133 15.65 -50.65 -24.41
CA CYS A 133 14.49 -50.05 -23.73
C CYS A 133 14.86 -49.25 -22.46
N GLN A 134 16.08 -48.70 -22.42
CA GLN A 134 16.63 -48.03 -21.26
C GLN A 134 16.02 -46.65 -20.99
N ASN A 135 15.47 -46.00 -22.01
CA ASN A 135 14.89 -44.66 -21.89
C ASN A 135 13.40 -44.80 -21.57
N ILE A 136 12.93 -44.16 -20.51
CA ILE A 136 11.51 -44.09 -20.17
C ILE A 136 10.91 -42.84 -20.83
N ILE A 137 9.78 -43.00 -21.50
CA ILE A 137 8.97 -41.94 -22.10
C ILE A 137 7.76 -41.76 -21.19
N GLU A 138 7.68 -40.61 -20.53
CA GLU A 138 6.60 -40.29 -19.61
C GLU A 138 6.11 -38.85 -19.81
N CYS A 139 4.82 -38.64 -19.58
CA CYS A 139 4.23 -37.31 -19.57
C CYS A 139 4.57 -36.59 -18.27
N LYS A 140 5.32 -35.48 -18.37
CA LYS A 140 5.56 -34.55 -17.26
C LYS A 140 4.54 -33.42 -17.26
N THR A 141 4.46 -32.69 -16.16
CA THR A 141 3.67 -31.46 -16.05
C THR A 141 4.05 -30.50 -17.20
N ASN A 142 3.04 -29.97 -17.90
CA ASN A 142 3.17 -29.05 -19.05
C ASN A 142 3.88 -29.58 -20.31
N THR A 143 4.06 -30.90 -20.46
CA THR A 143 4.69 -31.49 -21.67
C THR A 143 3.99 -31.09 -22.98
N CYS A 144 2.67 -30.88 -22.95
CA CYS A 144 1.85 -30.53 -24.12
C CYS A 144 1.30 -29.10 -24.06
N GLY A 145 1.77 -28.28 -23.10
CA GLY A 145 1.20 -26.95 -22.84
C GLY A 145 -0.12 -27.00 -22.05
N ALA A 146 -0.72 -25.82 -21.86
CA ALA A 146 -2.00 -25.69 -21.18
C ALA A 146 -3.14 -26.30 -22.02
N ASN A 147 -4.18 -26.80 -21.35
CA ASN A 147 -5.41 -27.34 -21.97
C ASN A 147 -5.21 -28.52 -22.94
N ALA A 148 -4.04 -29.16 -22.91
CA ALA A 148 -3.72 -30.38 -23.63
C ALA A 148 -3.63 -31.59 -22.69
N ILE A 149 -3.94 -32.77 -23.21
CA ILE A 149 -3.73 -34.07 -22.58
C ILE A 149 -2.53 -34.72 -23.25
N CYS A 150 -1.52 -35.04 -22.43
CA CYS A 150 -0.35 -35.80 -22.86
C CYS A 150 -0.63 -37.30 -22.72
N TYR A 151 -0.27 -38.09 -23.73
CA TYR A 151 -0.24 -39.54 -23.64
C TYR A 151 0.93 -40.10 -24.46
N VAL A 152 1.36 -41.31 -24.11
CA VAL A 152 2.45 -42.00 -24.80
C VAL A 152 1.87 -43.09 -25.70
N SER A 153 2.26 -43.06 -26.98
CA SER A 153 1.86 -44.04 -27.99
C SER A 153 2.91 -44.07 -29.09
N ASN A 154 3.14 -45.23 -29.71
CA ASN A 154 4.13 -45.42 -30.79
C ASN A 154 5.55 -44.96 -30.43
N HIS A 155 5.99 -45.16 -29.17
CA HIS A 155 7.29 -44.68 -28.67
C HIS A 155 7.49 -43.16 -28.78
N GLN A 156 6.41 -42.38 -28.77
CA GLN A 156 6.45 -40.91 -28.83
C GLN A 156 5.45 -40.28 -27.85
N LEU A 157 5.75 -39.04 -27.46
CA LEU A 157 4.83 -38.18 -26.72
C LEU A 157 3.81 -37.57 -27.69
N ASN A 158 2.55 -37.85 -27.46
CA ASN A 158 1.44 -37.34 -28.24
C ASN A 158 0.61 -36.38 -27.38
N CYS A 159 0.13 -35.33 -28.01
CA CYS A 159 -0.66 -34.29 -27.36
C CYS A 159 -2.00 -34.20 -28.08
N ILE A 160 -3.10 -34.18 -27.31
CA ILE A 160 -4.44 -33.91 -27.84
C ILE A 160 -5.07 -32.80 -27.01
N CYS A 161 -5.79 -31.90 -27.65
CA CYS A 161 -6.51 -30.87 -26.94
C CYS A 161 -7.70 -31.43 -26.17
N LYS A 162 -7.96 -30.85 -25.00
CA LYS A 162 -9.21 -31.09 -24.28
C LYS A 162 -10.40 -30.66 -25.17
N PRO A 163 -11.58 -31.27 -25.02
CA PRO A 163 -12.79 -30.80 -25.70
C PRO A 163 -13.02 -29.31 -25.49
N GLY A 164 -13.39 -28.59 -26.55
CA GLY A 164 -13.52 -27.12 -26.54
C GLY A 164 -12.23 -26.37 -26.86
N TYR A 165 -11.12 -27.06 -27.11
CA TYR A 165 -9.84 -26.46 -27.47
C TYR A 165 -9.30 -27.03 -28.80
N THR A 166 -8.53 -26.23 -29.52
CA THR A 166 -7.86 -26.55 -30.80
C THR A 166 -6.37 -26.28 -30.75
N ALA A 167 -5.60 -27.17 -31.35
CA ALA A 167 -4.15 -27.06 -31.35
C ALA A 167 -3.66 -26.13 -32.45
N ARG A 168 -2.54 -25.44 -32.20
CA ARG A 168 -1.76 -24.77 -33.25
C ARG A 168 -0.79 -25.74 -33.93
N GLY A 169 -1.34 -26.75 -34.60
CA GLY A 169 -0.56 -27.79 -35.29
C GLY A 169 -0.62 -29.13 -34.58
N ASN A 170 0.52 -29.70 -34.15
CA ASN A 170 0.67 -31.10 -33.73
C ASN A 170 0.06 -31.46 -32.35
N GLY A 171 -1.03 -30.79 -31.94
CA GLY A 171 -1.72 -31.12 -30.68
C GLY A 171 -1.17 -30.43 -29.42
N ARG A 172 -0.14 -29.58 -29.55
CA ARG A 172 0.43 -28.78 -28.45
C ARG A 172 -0.20 -27.40 -28.40
N ASP A 173 -0.20 -26.80 -27.21
CA ASP A 173 -0.65 -25.42 -26.94
C ASP A 173 -2.06 -25.17 -27.48
N CYS A 174 -3.02 -25.72 -26.73
CA CYS A 174 -4.42 -25.80 -27.12
C CYS A 174 -5.16 -24.51 -26.75
N ASP A 175 -5.52 -23.73 -27.77
CA ASP A 175 -6.34 -22.53 -27.60
C ASP A 175 -7.81 -22.90 -27.52
N LEU A 176 -8.58 -22.09 -26.79
CA LEU A 176 -10.02 -22.26 -26.73
C LEU A 176 -10.61 -22.07 -28.13
N LYS A 177 -11.48 -22.98 -28.57
CA LYS A 177 -12.33 -22.71 -29.73
C LYS A 177 -13.25 -21.56 -29.37
N VAL A 178 -13.33 -20.55 -30.23
CA VAL A 178 -14.15 -19.37 -30.00
C VAL A 178 -15.07 -19.12 -31.18
N GLN A 179 -16.27 -18.64 -30.88
CA GLN A 179 -17.13 -17.97 -31.85
C GLN A 179 -16.81 -16.48 -31.81
N ARG A 180 -16.85 -15.81 -32.96
CA ARG A 180 -16.42 -14.42 -33.10
C ARG A 180 -17.47 -13.60 -33.83
N ALA A 181 -17.80 -12.44 -33.28
CA ALA A 181 -18.54 -11.38 -33.95
C ALA A 181 -17.69 -10.12 -33.99
N CYS A 182 -17.74 -9.37 -35.08
CA CYS A 182 -16.89 -8.21 -35.28
C CYS A 182 -17.64 -7.03 -35.89
N MET A 183 -17.10 -5.83 -35.70
CA MET A 183 -17.36 -4.67 -36.54
C MET A 183 -16.04 -4.15 -37.10
N HIS A 184 -16.05 -3.62 -38.32
CA HIS A 184 -14.87 -3.17 -39.06
C HIS A 184 -15.14 -1.89 -39.84
N GLY A 185 -14.16 -1.01 -39.93
CA GLY A 185 -14.21 0.16 -40.82
C GLY A 185 -15.33 1.12 -40.47
N ASP A 186 -16.34 1.18 -41.34
CA ASP A 186 -17.19 2.34 -41.53
C ASP A 186 -18.64 2.34 -40.99
N PRO A 187 -19.12 1.54 -40.01
CA PRO A 187 -18.76 0.20 -39.57
C PRO A 187 -19.62 -0.86 -40.25
N HIS A 188 -18.97 -1.88 -40.79
CA HIS A 188 -19.58 -3.14 -41.22
C HIS A 188 -19.59 -4.13 -40.06
N TYR A 189 -20.73 -4.74 -39.78
CA TYR A 189 -20.97 -5.67 -38.68
C TYR A 189 -21.06 -7.08 -39.24
N GLU A 190 -20.49 -8.03 -38.52
CA GLU A 190 -20.58 -9.46 -38.75
C GLU A 190 -20.96 -10.14 -37.43
N THR A 191 -22.13 -10.76 -37.40
CA THR A 191 -22.65 -11.47 -36.23
C THR A 191 -21.93 -12.80 -36.02
N PHE A 192 -22.19 -13.47 -34.90
CA PHE A 192 -21.60 -14.79 -34.64
C PHE A 192 -22.00 -15.85 -35.68
N ASP A 193 -23.20 -15.73 -36.26
CA ASP A 193 -23.70 -16.63 -37.31
C ASP A 193 -23.48 -16.10 -38.74
N ASN A 194 -22.61 -15.09 -38.89
CA ASN A 194 -22.14 -14.49 -40.15
C ASN A 194 -23.17 -13.67 -40.94
N LEU A 195 -24.16 -13.06 -40.27
CA LEU A 195 -24.97 -12.00 -40.87
C LEU A 195 -24.12 -10.74 -41.05
N ARG A 196 -24.03 -10.20 -42.27
CA ARG A 196 -23.30 -8.96 -42.57
C ARG A 196 -24.24 -7.76 -42.76
N PHE A 197 -23.97 -6.64 -42.10
CA PHE A 197 -24.77 -5.42 -42.27
C PHE A 197 -24.04 -4.13 -41.88
N ASP A 198 -24.53 -2.98 -42.33
CA ASP A 198 -23.98 -1.67 -41.95
C ASP A 198 -24.88 -0.99 -40.92
N TYR A 199 -24.29 -0.42 -39.86
CA TYR A 199 -25.01 0.38 -38.87
C TYR A 199 -24.19 1.61 -38.44
N GLN A 200 -24.73 2.80 -38.75
CA GLN A 200 -24.01 4.07 -38.65
C GLN A 200 -24.27 4.86 -37.35
N GLY A 201 -25.07 4.33 -36.43
CA GLY A 201 -25.45 5.04 -35.21
C GLY A 201 -24.25 5.44 -34.35
N THR A 202 -24.26 6.65 -33.80
CA THR A 202 -23.17 7.20 -32.96
C THR A 202 -23.48 7.17 -31.46
N CYS A 203 -24.69 6.74 -31.10
CA CYS A 203 -25.07 6.53 -29.72
C CYS A 203 -24.34 5.29 -29.17
N PRO A 204 -24.03 5.21 -27.86
CA PRO A 204 -23.57 3.96 -27.28
C PRO A 204 -24.61 2.86 -27.41
N TYR A 205 -24.19 1.67 -27.79
CA TYR A 205 -25.06 0.50 -27.97
C TYR A 205 -24.47 -0.74 -27.32
N VAL A 206 -25.31 -1.72 -27.03
CA VAL A 206 -24.90 -3.05 -26.59
C VAL A 206 -24.51 -3.87 -27.82
N PHE A 207 -23.23 -4.21 -27.96
CA PHE A 207 -22.75 -5.04 -29.05
C PHE A 207 -23.00 -6.53 -28.77
N SER A 208 -22.62 -7.02 -27.58
CA SER A 208 -22.87 -8.42 -27.18
C SER A 208 -23.01 -8.53 -25.67
N GLN A 209 -24.05 -9.22 -25.20
CA GLN A 209 -24.21 -9.62 -23.81
C GLN A 209 -25.10 -10.86 -23.70
N PRO A 210 -25.14 -11.54 -22.53
CA PRO A 210 -26.15 -12.55 -22.27
C PRO A 210 -27.55 -11.93 -22.11
N CYS A 211 -28.56 -12.50 -22.76
CA CYS A 211 -29.98 -12.20 -22.51
C CYS A 211 -30.66 -13.21 -21.57
N SER A 212 -29.96 -14.29 -21.24
CA SER A 212 -30.38 -15.26 -20.24
C SER A 212 -29.23 -15.56 -19.27
N GLN A 213 -29.54 -16.21 -18.15
CA GLN A 213 -28.53 -16.54 -17.16
C GLN A 213 -27.56 -17.60 -17.71
N LEU A 214 -26.28 -17.24 -17.79
CA LEU A 214 -25.22 -18.19 -18.17
C LEU A 214 -25.09 -19.30 -17.12
N PRO A 215 -24.86 -20.56 -17.53
CA PRO A 215 -24.61 -21.66 -16.60
C PRO A 215 -23.24 -21.49 -15.93
N SER A 216 -23.14 -21.93 -14.66
CA SER A 216 -21.86 -22.00 -13.95
C SER A 216 -20.85 -22.86 -14.74
N PRO A 217 -19.57 -22.47 -14.85
CA PRO A 217 -18.86 -21.39 -14.14
C PRO A 217 -18.89 -20.00 -14.80
N PHE A 218 -19.56 -19.84 -15.94
CA PHE A 218 -19.52 -18.61 -16.71
C PHE A 218 -20.23 -17.46 -16.00
N LYS A 219 -19.55 -16.31 -15.95
CA LYS A 219 -20.05 -15.10 -15.30
C LYS A 219 -20.65 -14.13 -16.32
N TRP A 220 -21.46 -13.21 -15.83
CA TRP A 220 -22.03 -12.13 -16.63
C TRP A 220 -20.93 -11.30 -17.31
N TYR A 221 -21.16 -10.95 -18.58
CA TYR A 221 -20.36 -9.96 -19.29
C TYR A 221 -21.28 -9.04 -20.11
N SER A 222 -20.81 -7.85 -20.46
CA SER A 222 -21.52 -6.97 -21.41
C SER A 222 -20.52 -6.13 -22.17
N VAL A 223 -20.53 -6.21 -23.50
CA VAL A 223 -19.70 -5.39 -24.38
C VAL A 223 -20.57 -4.31 -24.99
N ARG A 224 -20.24 -3.07 -24.67
CA ARG A 224 -20.87 -1.88 -25.23
C ARG A 224 -19.84 -1.10 -26.03
N ALA A 225 -20.28 -0.54 -27.14
CA ALA A 225 -19.43 0.23 -28.02
C ALA A 225 -20.12 1.53 -28.39
N LYS A 226 -19.31 2.50 -28.75
CA LYS A 226 -19.77 3.80 -29.22
C LYS A 226 -18.99 4.18 -30.45
N ASN A 227 -19.72 4.55 -31.49
CA ASN A 227 -19.16 5.07 -32.71
C ASN A 227 -19.16 6.59 -32.69
N GLU A 228 -18.27 7.18 -33.47
CA GLU A 228 -18.22 8.63 -33.65
C GLU A 228 -18.07 9.01 -35.12
N LEU A 229 -18.51 10.22 -35.45
CA LEU A 229 -18.23 10.83 -36.75
C LEU A 229 -16.87 11.53 -36.72
N PRO A 230 -16.03 11.41 -37.77
CA PRO A 230 -14.74 12.10 -37.85
C PRO A 230 -14.84 13.64 -37.84
N GLY A 231 -16.03 14.22 -38.10
CA GLY A 231 -16.25 15.66 -38.06
C GLY A 231 -17.60 16.11 -38.62
N LYS A 232 -17.78 17.42 -38.81
CA LYS A 232 -18.98 17.99 -39.44
C LYS A 232 -19.02 17.70 -40.95
N GLY A 233 -20.12 17.12 -41.43
CA GLY A 233 -20.32 16.78 -42.85
C GLY A 233 -19.90 15.35 -43.24
N TYR A 234 -19.50 14.53 -42.26
CA TYR A 234 -19.24 13.11 -42.46
C TYR A 234 -20.53 12.30 -42.25
N HIS A 235 -20.71 11.24 -43.04
CA HIS A 235 -21.88 10.35 -43.03
C HIS A 235 -21.51 8.89 -42.67
N VAL A 236 -20.34 8.72 -42.05
CA VAL A 236 -19.69 7.46 -41.76
C VAL A 236 -19.16 7.53 -40.34
N SER A 237 -19.45 6.51 -39.55
CA SER A 237 -19.02 6.41 -38.16
C SER A 237 -17.96 5.33 -37.97
N SER A 238 -17.12 5.47 -36.96
CA SER A 238 -16.14 4.43 -36.58
C SER A 238 -16.16 4.22 -35.07
N VAL A 239 -15.93 2.99 -34.63
CA VAL A 239 -15.86 2.65 -33.20
C VAL A 239 -14.70 3.38 -32.52
N SER A 240 -15.01 4.17 -31.49
CA SER A 240 -14.02 5.01 -30.81
C SER A 240 -13.84 4.72 -29.34
N GLU A 241 -14.87 4.20 -28.68
CA GLU A 241 -14.85 3.86 -27.26
C GLU A 241 -15.54 2.50 -27.05
N VAL A 242 -15.00 1.70 -26.13
CA VAL A 242 -15.55 0.38 -25.78
C VAL A 242 -15.62 0.25 -24.27
N GLU A 243 -16.75 -0.23 -23.75
CA GLU A 243 -16.96 -0.50 -22.34
C GLU A 243 -17.35 -1.96 -22.12
N VAL A 244 -16.58 -2.67 -21.32
CA VAL A 244 -16.76 -4.09 -21.03
C VAL A 244 -17.03 -4.29 -19.56
N ASP A 245 -18.17 -4.88 -19.24
CA ASP A 245 -18.42 -5.42 -17.91
C ASP A 245 -17.91 -6.86 -17.86
N PHE A 246 -17.07 -7.16 -16.88
CA PHE A 246 -16.75 -8.53 -16.47
C PHE A 246 -17.15 -8.70 -15.01
N ASP A 247 -18.27 -9.39 -14.76
CA ASP A 247 -18.86 -9.56 -13.43
C ASP A 247 -19.16 -8.21 -12.74
N GLN A 248 -18.31 -7.79 -11.79
CA GLN A 248 -18.46 -6.55 -11.01
C GLN A 248 -17.54 -5.41 -11.48
N LEU A 249 -16.71 -5.65 -12.50
CA LEU A 249 -15.77 -4.67 -13.03
C LEU A 249 -16.30 -4.08 -14.32
N THR A 250 -16.34 -2.76 -14.41
CA THR A 250 -16.61 -2.02 -15.64
C THR A 250 -15.31 -1.43 -16.16
N ILE A 251 -14.92 -1.83 -17.36
CA ILE A 251 -13.65 -1.44 -17.99
C ILE A 251 -13.98 -0.61 -19.23
N HIS A 252 -13.62 0.65 -19.22
CA HIS A 252 -13.81 1.57 -20.33
C HIS A 252 -12.47 1.84 -21.02
N VAL A 253 -12.38 1.66 -22.33
CA VAL A 253 -11.20 1.98 -23.14
C VAL A 253 -11.53 3.03 -24.19
N ASP A 254 -10.74 4.10 -24.22
CA ASP A 254 -10.91 5.23 -25.14
C ASP A 254 -9.83 5.21 -26.23
N GLY A 255 -10.27 5.07 -27.48
CA GLY A 255 -9.38 5.01 -28.63
C GLY A 255 -8.64 6.30 -28.92
N ARG A 256 -9.19 7.47 -28.53
CA ARG A 256 -8.50 8.77 -28.72
C ARG A 256 -7.32 8.92 -27.78
N SER A 257 -7.58 8.80 -26.48
CA SER A 257 -6.55 9.01 -25.46
C SER A 257 -5.64 7.79 -25.27
N LYS A 258 -6.04 6.62 -25.80
CA LYS A 258 -5.35 5.34 -25.59
C LYS A 258 -5.25 4.99 -24.10
N THR A 259 -6.33 5.26 -23.36
CA THR A 259 -6.39 5.02 -21.92
C THR A 259 -7.47 4.00 -21.56
N ALA A 260 -7.27 3.31 -20.44
CA ALA A 260 -8.26 2.44 -19.83
C ALA A 260 -8.68 2.98 -18.45
N LEU A 261 -9.96 2.89 -18.15
CA LEU A 261 -10.54 3.19 -16.85
C LEU A 261 -11.22 1.93 -16.31
N VAL A 262 -10.90 1.55 -15.08
CA VAL A 262 -11.58 0.47 -14.36
C VAL A 262 -12.44 1.11 -13.26
N ASN A 263 -13.75 0.89 -13.32
CA ASN A 263 -14.73 1.52 -12.43
C ASN A 263 -14.57 3.05 -12.36
N GLY A 264 -14.28 3.68 -13.50
CA GLY A 264 -14.07 5.13 -13.64
C GLY A 264 -12.70 5.63 -13.18
N VAL A 265 -11.80 4.77 -12.69
CA VAL A 265 -10.44 5.13 -12.31
C VAL A 265 -9.47 4.75 -13.43
N GLN A 266 -8.72 5.70 -13.94
CA GLN A 266 -7.72 5.44 -14.97
C GLN A 266 -6.62 4.50 -14.44
N VAL A 267 -6.32 3.43 -15.17
CA VAL A 267 -5.28 2.44 -14.84
C VAL A 267 -4.15 2.48 -15.87
N LEU A 268 -2.97 1.98 -15.48
CA LEU A 268 -1.88 1.69 -16.43
C LEU A 268 -2.02 0.27 -16.97
N LEU A 269 -1.50 0.02 -18.17
CA LEU A 269 -1.64 -1.25 -18.88
C LEU A 269 -0.28 -1.90 -19.12
N PRO A 270 -0.13 -3.23 -18.98
CA PRO A 270 -1.20 -4.20 -18.73
C PRO A 270 -1.71 -4.14 -17.29
N TRP A 271 -3.02 -4.28 -17.13
CA TRP A 271 -3.69 -4.32 -15.84
C TRP A 271 -4.25 -5.72 -15.59
N TYR A 272 -4.09 -6.19 -14.36
CA TYR A 272 -4.48 -7.53 -13.91
C TYR A 272 -5.38 -7.41 -12.68
N TYR A 273 -6.38 -8.27 -12.59
CA TYR A 273 -7.19 -8.39 -11.39
C TYR A 273 -7.44 -9.84 -11.03
N PRO A 274 -7.25 -10.27 -9.76
CA PRO A 274 -6.80 -9.44 -8.64
C PRO A 274 -5.27 -9.18 -8.65
N THR A 275 -4.46 -10.09 -9.18
CA THR A 275 -3.00 -9.91 -9.30
C THR A 275 -2.47 -10.55 -10.59
N LYS A 276 -1.23 -10.23 -10.98
CA LYS A 276 -0.58 -10.82 -12.18
C LYS A 276 -0.51 -12.36 -12.14
N SER A 277 -0.35 -12.96 -10.96
CA SER A 277 -0.13 -14.41 -10.82
C SER A 277 -1.41 -15.27 -10.89
N ASN A 278 -2.58 -14.67 -10.65
CA ASN A 278 -3.85 -15.37 -10.52
C ASN A 278 -5.04 -14.56 -11.08
N TRP A 279 -4.78 -13.81 -12.15
CA TRP A 279 -5.76 -12.88 -12.69
C TRP A 279 -7.01 -13.62 -13.21
N THR A 280 -8.18 -13.04 -12.94
CA THR A 280 -9.48 -13.36 -13.53
C THR A 280 -9.85 -12.39 -14.64
N VAL A 281 -9.28 -11.18 -14.63
CA VAL A 281 -9.40 -10.18 -15.70
C VAL A 281 -8.04 -9.62 -16.08
N TYR A 282 -7.81 -9.48 -17.39
CA TYR A 282 -6.63 -8.89 -18.01
C TYR A 282 -7.06 -7.77 -18.96
N VAL A 283 -6.35 -6.65 -18.91
CA VAL A 283 -6.48 -5.55 -19.87
C VAL A 283 -5.10 -5.21 -20.38
N GLY A 284 -4.88 -5.34 -21.68
CA GLY A 284 -3.64 -4.98 -22.35
C GLY A 284 -3.87 -3.94 -23.44
N PHE A 285 -2.81 -3.22 -23.79
CA PHE A 285 -2.81 -2.32 -24.93
C PHE A 285 -1.46 -2.37 -25.65
N SER A 286 -1.47 -2.69 -26.94
CA SER A 286 -0.28 -2.83 -27.78
C SER A 286 -0.53 -2.20 -29.14
N GLY A 287 0.34 -1.28 -29.57
CA GLY A 287 0.19 -0.53 -30.82
C GLY A 287 -1.07 0.33 -30.87
N THR A 288 -2.14 -0.22 -31.46
CA THR A 288 -3.49 0.38 -31.54
C THR A 288 -4.56 -0.56 -31.00
N VAL A 289 -4.18 -1.68 -30.40
CA VAL A 289 -5.09 -2.77 -30.04
C VAL A 289 -5.22 -2.87 -28.52
N PHE A 290 -6.43 -2.64 -28.02
CA PHE A 290 -6.84 -3.03 -26.68
C PHE A 290 -7.27 -4.49 -26.68
N THR A 291 -6.77 -5.24 -25.70
CA THR A 291 -7.11 -6.65 -25.47
C THR A 291 -7.64 -6.82 -24.07
N LEU A 292 -8.93 -7.10 -23.93
CA LEU A 292 -9.60 -7.35 -22.65
C LEU A 292 -9.97 -8.82 -22.59
N LYS A 293 -9.50 -9.55 -21.58
CA LYS A 293 -9.76 -10.99 -21.43
C LYS A 293 -10.25 -11.29 -20.01
N ASN A 294 -11.15 -12.27 -19.89
CA ASN A 294 -11.43 -12.91 -18.60
C ASN A 294 -10.94 -14.37 -18.57
N ASP A 295 -10.87 -14.94 -17.36
CA ASP A 295 -10.46 -16.33 -17.14
C ASP A 295 -11.47 -17.38 -17.62
N GLN A 296 -12.67 -16.96 -18.04
CA GLN A 296 -13.70 -17.81 -18.62
C GLN A 296 -13.62 -17.91 -20.14
N GLY A 297 -12.66 -17.22 -20.77
CA GLY A 297 -12.40 -17.29 -22.21
C GLY A 297 -13.19 -16.30 -23.07
N VAL A 298 -13.85 -15.30 -22.46
CA VAL A 298 -14.40 -14.15 -23.21
C VAL A 298 -13.27 -13.16 -23.45
N SER A 299 -13.09 -12.78 -24.72
CA SER A 299 -12.10 -11.78 -25.13
C SER A 299 -12.71 -10.70 -26.01
N VAL A 300 -12.26 -9.47 -25.78
CA VAL A 300 -12.64 -8.29 -26.55
C VAL A 300 -11.38 -7.67 -27.12
N ILE A 301 -11.33 -7.57 -28.44
CA ILE A 301 -10.19 -7.04 -29.18
C ILE A 301 -10.67 -5.77 -29.88
N PHE A 302 -10.19 -4.63 -29.43
CA PHE A 302 -10.55 -3.32 -29.97
C PHE A 302 -9.33 -2.66 -30.61
N ASN A 303 -9.29 -2.63 -31.94
CA ASN A 303 -8.32 -1.85 -32.69
C ASN A 303 -8.88 -0.45 -32.90
N THR A 304 -8.26 0.56 -32.26
CA THR A 304 -8.79 1.92 -32.17
C THR A 304 -9.17 2.47 -33.54
N PHE A 305 -10.40 2.95 -33.69
CA PHE A 305 -10.97 3.50 -34.95
C PHE A 305 -11.05 2.52 -36.13
N THR A 306 -10.71 1.25 -35.95
CA THR A 306 -10.60 0.29 -37.05
C THR A 306 -11.57 -0.88 -36.89
N SER A 307 -11.58 -1.54 -35.73
CA SER A 307 -12.43 -2.70 -35.52
C SER A 307 -12.66 -3.01 -34.04
N LEU A 308 -13.77 -3.68 -33.75
CA LEU A 308 -14.06 -4.30 -32.47
C LEU A 308 -14.51 -5.73 -32.73
N CYS A 309 -13.83 -6.70 -32.14
CA CYS A 309 -14.21 -8.10 -32.17
C CYS A 309 -14.47 -8.63 -30.76
N VAL A 310 -15.57 -9.36 -30.61
CA VAL A 310 -15.90 -10.09 -29.39
C VAL A 310 -15.80 -11.58 -29.69
N GLN A 311 -15.08 -12.29 -28.84
CA GLN A 311 -14.90 -13.72 -28.89
C GLN A 311 -15.47 -14.34 -27.63
N VAL A 312 -16.26 -15.39 -27.82
CA VAL A 312 -16.83 -16.19 -26.73
C VAL A 312 -16.48 -17.66 -26.92
N PRO A 313 -16.40 -18.46 -25.83
CA PRO A 313 -16.14 -19.89 -25.93
C PRO A 313 -17.15 -20.61 -26.85
N ASP A 314 -16.66 -21.40 -27.80
CA ASP A 314 -17.46 -22.23 -28.71
C ASP A 314 -17.95 -23.50 -28.01
N ILE A 315 -18.92 -23.33 -27.12
CA ILE A 315 -19.47 -24.38 -26.26
C ILE A 315 -21.00 -24.26 -26.13
N PRO A 316 -21.70 -25.34 -25.75
CA PRO A 316 -23.16 -25.33 -25.61
C PRO A 316 -23.74 -24.28 -24.65
N ALA A 317 -22.93 -23.78 -23.72
CA ALA A 317 -23.35 -22.72 -22.79
C ALA A 317 -23.68 -21.39 -23.49
N PHE A 318 -23.01 -21.11 -24.61
CA PHE A 318 -23.22 -19.89 -25.42
C PHE A 318 -24.08 -20.15 -26.67
N GLN A 319 -24.13 -21.39 -27.15
CA GLN A 319 -24.85 -21.80 -28.36
C GLN A 319 -26.36 -22.04 -28.10
N ASN A 320 -27.17 -21.00 -28.23
CA ASN A 320 -28.63 -21.07 -28.25
C ASN A 320 -29.24 -19.78 -28.82
N THR A 321 -30.50 -19.84 -29.27
CA THR A 321 -31.26 -18.73 -29.86
C THR A 321 -31.54 -17.57 -28.89
N THR A 322 -31.43 -17.80 -27.58
CA THR A 322 -31.79 -16.80 -26.54
C THR A 322 -30.65 -16.51 -25.56
N THR A 323 -29.49 -17.15 -25.71
CA THR A 323 -28.41 -16.97 -24.73
C THR A 323 -27.75 -15.62 -24.89
N LEU A 324 -27.26 -15.31 -26.08
CA LEU A 324 -26.64 -14.04 -26.41
C LEU A 324 -27.59 -13.15 -27.21
N CYS A 325 -27.36 -11.85 -27.10
CA CYS A 325 -28.12 -10.82 -27.78
C CYS A 325 -27.30 -9.52 -27.88
N GLY A 326 -27.82 -8.56 -28.64
CA GLY A 326 -27.12 -7.34 -29.05
C GLY A 326 -26.96 -7.29 -30.56
N LEU A 327 -26.22 -6.32 -31.06
CA LEU A 327 -25.90 -6.19 -32.49
C LEU A 327 -25.13 -7.41 -33.04
N ALA A 328 -24.44 -8.16 -32.18
CA ALA A 328 -23.69 -9.36 -32.55
C ALA A 328 -24.55 -10.61 -32.78
N GLY A 329 -25.87 -10.54 -32.58
CA GLY A 329 -26.79 -11.66 -32.77
C GLY A 329 -26.73 -12.72 -31.67
N ASN A 330 -27.33 -13.87 -31.95
CA ASN A 330 -27.29 -15.05 -31.09
C ASN A 330 -26.24 -16.04 -31.62
N ILE A 331 -26.23 -17.29 -31.12
CA ILE A 331 -25.35 -18.34 -31.65
C ILE A 331 -26.17 -19.61 -31.79
N ASP A 332 -26.82 -19.79 -32.93
CA ASP A 332 -27.57 -21.01 -33.23
C ASP A 332 -27.26 -21.59 -34.62
N GLY A 333 -26.33 -20.96 -35.35
CA GLY A 333 -25.93 -21.29 -36.70
C GLY A 333 -26.84 -20.70 -37.78
N LYS A 334 -27.72 -19.74 -37.46
CA LYS A 334 -28.64 -19.11 -38.41
C LYS A 334 -28.57 -17.58 -38.37
N TRP A 335 -27.94 -17.02 -39.40
CA TRP A 335 -27.91 -15.57 -39.65
C TRP A 335 -29.30 -14.90 -39.80
N SER A 336 -30.36 -15.67 -40.08
CA SER A 336 -31.69 -15.13 -40.40
C SER A 336 -32.47 -14.57 -39.20
N ASP A 337 -32.07 -14.92 -37.97
CA ASP A 337 -32.69 -14.50 -36.72
C ASP A 337 -31.79 -13.70 -35.78
N ASP A 338 -30.61 -13.30 -36.26
CA ASP A 338 -29.67 -12.49 -35.49
C ASP A 338 -30.16 -11.06 -35.19
N VAL A 339 -31.05 -10.53 -36.02
CA VAL A 339 -31.61 -9.18 -35.83
C VAL A 339 -32.77 -9.29 -34.86
N VAL A 340 -32.45 -9.18 -33.58
CA VAL A 340 -33.40 -9.26 -32.48
C VAL A 340 -33.48 -7.93 -31.77
N ASN A 341 -34.69 -7.45 -31.49
CA ASN A 341 -34.86 -6.25 -30.68
C ASN A 341 -34.59 -6.53 -29.19
N LYS A 342 -34.44 -5.47 -28.38
CA LYS A 342 -34.24 -5.61 -26.93
C LYS A 342 -35.39 -6.31 -26.16
N ASN A 343 -36.58 -6.44 -26.75
CA ASN A 343 -37.71 -7.16 -26.16
C ASN A 343 -37.79 -8.65 -26.58
N GLY A 344 -36.85 -9.12 -27.39
CA GLY A 344 -36.74 -10.51 -27.86
C GLY A 344 -37.51 -10.82 -29.14
N THR A 345 -38.13 -9.83 -29.79
CA THR A 345 -38.76 -10.04 -31.10
C THR A 345 -37.70 -10.04 -32.19
N VAL A 346 -37.69 -11.11 -32.99
CA VAL A 346 -36.81 -11.28 -34.15
C VAL A 346 -37.40 -10.58 -35.38
N LEU A 347 -36.56 -9.82 -36.09
CA LEU A 347 -36.84 -9.32 -37.44
C LEU A 347 -36.26 -10.32 -38.46
N PRO A 348 -37.10 -11.04 -39.22
CA PRO A 348 -36.61 -12.05 -40.16
C PRO A 348 -35.86 -11.40 -41.33
N ILE A 349 -34.64 -11.88 -41.59
CA ILE A 349 -33.80 -11.41 -42.70
C ILE A 349 -33.80 -12.44 -43.84
N SER A 350 -33.94 -11.98 -45.08
CA SER A 350 -34.03 -12.85 -46.27
C SER A 350 -32.70 -13.14 -46.96
N ASN A 351 -31.68 -12.31 -46.72
CA ASN A 351 -30.33 -12.44 -47.26
C ASN A 351 -29.31 -12.33 -46.12
N ASN A 352 -28.15 -12.95 -46.25
CA ASN A 352 -27.05 -12.83 -45.28
C ASN A 352 -26.33 -11.46 -45.34
N HIS A 353 -26.97 -10.46 -45.94
CA HIS A 353 -26.49 -9.09 -46.13
C HIS A 353 -27.61 -8.09 -45.77
N GLN A 354 -27.25 -6.82 -45.51
CA GLN A 354 -28.19 -5.75 -45.16
C GLN A 354 -29.48 -5.78 -46.03
N PRO A 355 -30.68 -5.67 -45.43
CA PRO A 355 -31.93 -5.78 -46.18
C PRO A 355 -32.06 -4.73 -47.30
N GLU A 356 -32.65 -5.15 -48.43
CA GLU A 356 -33.02 -4.23 -49.51
C GLU A 356 -33.98 -3.12 -49.03
N SER A 357 -34.04 -2.03 -49.80
CA SER A 357 -34.64 -0.73 -49.45
C SER A 357 -36.01 -0.75 -48.76
N GLN A 358 -36.83 -1.78 -48.95
CA GLN A 358 -38.17 -1.89 -48.38
C GLN A 358 -38.19 -2.13 -46.86
N ASN A 359 -37.17 -2.79 -46.28
CA ASN A 359 -37.12 -3.11 -44.84
C ASN A 359 -36.01 -2.37 -44.09
N ARG A 360 -35.31 -1.43 -44.74
CA ARG A 360 -34.19 -0.71 -44.14
C ARG A 360 -34.60 0.08 -42.89
N GLN A 361 -35.77 0.72 -42.89
CA GLN A 361 -36.24 1.49 -41.72
C GLN A 361 -36.51 0.60 -40.50
N ASP A 362 -37.17 -0.54 -40.70
CA ASP A 362 -37.49 -1.49 -39.62
C ASP A 362 -36.23 -2.17 -39.09
N PHE A 363 -35.27 -2.46 -39.96
CA PHE A 363 -33.95 -2.95 -39.59
C PHE A 363 -33.22 -1.95 -38.69
N MET A 364 -33.09 -0.69 -39.14
CA MET A 364 -32.43 0.35 -38.34
C MET A 364 -33.18 0.62 -37.03
N ALA A 365 -34.52 0.52 -37.01
CA ALA A 365 -35.32 0.63 -35.80
C ALA A 365 -34.98 -0.45 -34.78
N THR A 366 -34.77 -1.67 -35.27
CA THR A 366 -34.48 -2.84 -34.46
C THR A 366 -33.09 -2.73 -33.85
N GLU A 367 -32.10 -2.32 -34.63
CA GLU A 367 -30.75 -2.08 -34.12
C GLU A 367 -30.67 -0.88 -33.17
N ASP A 368 -31.41 0.20 -33.45
CA ASP A 368 -31.54 1.35 -32.55
C ASP A 368 -32.14 0.95 -31.18
N SER A 369 -32.81 -0.20 -31.07
CA SER A 369 -33.33 -0.69 -29.78
C SER A 369 -32.23 -1.10 -28.79
N TRP A 370 -31.00 -1.33 -29.27
CA TRP A 370 -29.83 -1.68 -28.46
C TRP A 370 -29.04 -0.47 -27.95
N ILE A 371 -29.48 0.76 -28.28
CA ILE A 371 -28.93 1.99 -27.69
C ILE A 371 -29.05 1.92 -26.16
N THR A 372 -28.02 2.38 -25.46
CA THR A 372 -27.92 2.32 -24.00
C THR A 372 -27.35 3.59 -23.40
N ASP A 373 -27.96 4.04 -22.30
CA ASP A 373 -27.45 5.14 -21.48
C ASP A 373 -26.41 4.66 -20.44
N ASN A 374 -26.29 3.34 -20.26
CA ASN A 374 -25.27 2.74 -19.39
C ASN A 374 -23.93 2.73 -20.12
N PHE A 375 -23.27 3.87 -20.19
CA PHE A 375 -21.95 4.05 -20.80
C PHE A 375 -21.28 5.28 -20.19
N LEU A 376 -19.99 5.20 -19.87
CA LEU A 376 -19.26 6.32 -19.28
C LEU A 376 -19.15 7.50 -20.27
N VAL A 377 -19.58 8.69 -19.83
CA VAL A 377 -19.50 9.91 -20.63
C VAL A 377 -18.19 10.65 -20.34
N LEU A 378 -17.17 10.45 -21.18
CA LEU A 378 -15.89 11.14 -21.06
C LEU A 378 -15.93 12.60 -21.56
N ARG A 379 -16.76 12.88 -22.56
CA ARG A 379 -16.75 14.15 -23.33
C ARG A 379 -18.14 14.79 -23.43
N PRO A 380 -18.68 15.35 -22.33
CA PRO A 380 -20.01 15.95 -22.33
C PRO A 380 -20.09 17.16 -23.29
N ASN A 381 -21.14 17.22 -24.10
CA ASN A 381 -21.45 18.27 -25.09
C ASN A 381 -20.49 18.40 -26.29
N GLN A 382 -19.51 17.50 -26.45
CA GLN A 382 -18.63 17.48 -27.62
C GLN A 382 -19.12 16.52 -28.71
N GLU A 383 -19.94 15.53 -28.34
CA GLU A 383 -20.39 14.46 -29.23
C GLU A 383 -21.92 14.39 -29.26
N ILE A 384 -22.46 14.21 -30.46
CA ILE A 384 -23.90 14.13 -30.70
C ILE A 384 -24.23 12.65 -30.90
N CYS A 385 -25.13 12.11 -30.08
CA CYS A 385 -25.75 10.81 -30.29
C CYS A 385 -26.80 10.96 -31.39
N ILE A 386 -26.58 10.23 -32.48
CA ILE A 386 -27.40 10.20 -33.69
C ILE A 386 -27.80 8.74 -33.92
N ASN A 387 -29.10 8.49 -33.99
CA ASN A 387 -29.65 7.16 -34.22
C ASN A 387 -29.37 6.71 -35.66
N GLY A 388 -29.20 5.40 -35.86
CA GLY A 388 -28.90 4.82 -37.17
C GLY A 388 -29.95 5.16 -38.23
N GLN A 389 -31.23 5.25 -37.85
CA GLN A 389 -32.33 5.68 -38.73
C GLN A 389 -32.17 7.08 -39.33
N THR A 390 -31.42 7.97 -38.68
CA THR A 390 -31.38 9.41 -39.00
C THR A 390 -30.16 9.83 -39.81
N ILE A 391 -29.16 8.95 -39.96
CA ILE A 391 -27.97 9.23 -40.76
C ILE A 391 -28.30 9.02 -42.24
N ASP A 392 -28.26 10.14 -42.99
CA ASP A 392 -28.52 10.17 -44.44
C ASP A 392 -27.47 9.35 -45.21
N ASN A 393 -27.94 8.46 -46.08
CA ASN A 393 -27.15 7.54 -46.88
C ASN A 393 -26.72 8.14 -48.24
N ASN A 394 -27.07 9.39 -48.53
CA ASN A 394 -26.77 10.03 -49.80
C ASN A 394 -25.37 10.67 -49.84
N THR A 395 -24.38 9.86 -50.22
CA THR A 395 -23.09 10.37 -50.72
C THR A 395 -23.03 10.27 -52.24
N LYS A 396 -22.81 11.41 -52.92
CA LYS A 396 -22.45 11.43 -54.34
C LYS A 396 -21.09 10.77 -54.50
N CYS A 397 -21.10 9.49 -54.82
CA CYS A 397 -19.90 8.69 -54.91
C CYS A 397 -19.35 8.59 -56.34
N ASP A 398 -18.03 8.71 -56.47
CA ASP A 398 -17.30 8.26 -57.66
C ASP A 398 -16.83 6.82 -57.46
N VAL A 399 -17.71 5.88 -57.81
CA VAL A 399 -17.45 4.44 -57.68
C VAL A 399 -16.24 4.02 -58.51
N SER A 400 -15.93 4.70 -59.61
CA SER A 400 -14.78 4.37 -60.46
C SER A 400 -13.46 4.65 -59.74
N SER A 401 -13.35 5.81 -59.09
CA SER A 401 -12.17 6.16 -58.29
C SER A 401 -12.03 5.25 -57.07
N ALA A 402 -13.13 4.99 -56.35
CA ALA A 402 -13.13 4.09 -55.19
C ALA A 402 -12.72 2.65 -55.56
N SER A 403 -13.27 2.11 -56.64
CA SER A 403 -12.90 0.79 -57.18
C SER A 403 -11.41 0.70 -57.52
N THR A 404 -10.84 1.77 -58.05
CA THR A 404 -9.40 1.80 -58.39
C THR A 404 -8.52 1.74 -57.15
N TYR A 405 -8.88 2.45 -56.08
CA TYR A 405 -8.12 2.41 -54.83
C TYR A 405 -8.18 1.05 -54.12
N CYS A 406 -9.30 0.33 -54.24
CA CYS A 406 -9.53 -0.96 -53.60
C CYS A 406 -9.13 -2.17 -54.45
N TYR A 407 -8.86 -1.96 -55.74
CA TYR A 407 -8.45 -3.00 -56.67
C TYR A 407 -7.29 -3.91 -56.21
N PRO A 408 -6.28 -3.42 -55.44
CA PRO A 408 -5.23 -4.31 -54.93
C PRO A 408 -5.74 -5.52 -54.14
N ILE A 409 -6.91 -5.44 -53.50
CA ILE A 409 -7.53 -6.58 -52.79
C ILE A 409 -7.87 -7.71 -53.76
N LEU A 410 -8.50 -7.39 -54.90
CA LEU A 410 -8.87 -8.39 -55.91
C LEU A 410 -7.65 -8.95 -56.64
N GLN A 411 -6.54 -8.20 -56.72
CA GLN A 411 -5.29 -8.73 -57.28
C GLN A 411 -4.74 -9.92 -56.49
N ALA A 412 -5.08 -10.04 -55.20
CA ALA A 412 -4.71 -11.18 -54.36
C ALA A 412 -5.25 -12.51 -54.89
N GLU A 413 -6.41 -12.52 -55.57
CA GLU A 413 -6.97 -13.75 -56.20
C GLU A 413 -5.99 -14.39 -57.19
N LEU A 414 -5.22 -13.55 -57.88
CA LEU A 414 -4.24 -13.96 -58.88
C LEU A 414 -2.84 -14.16 -58.28
N GLY A 415 -2.67 -13.96 -56.96
CA GLY A 415 -1.38 -14.02 -56.28
C GLY A 415 -0.43 -12.87 -56.68
N VAL A 416 -0.97 -11.72 -57.11
CA VAL A 416 -0.18 -10.57 -57.59
C VAL A 416 -0.51 -9.29 -56.81
N GLY A 417 0.34 -8.27 -56.97
CA GLY A 417 0.20 -6.99 -56.28
C GLY A 417 0.61 -7.07 -54.81
N PRO A 418 0.39 -5.99 -54.04
CA PRO A 418 0.86 -5.86 -52.66
C PRO A 418 0.24 -6.88 -51.69
N PHE A 419 -0.88 -7.49 -52.08
CA PHE A 419 -1.58 -8.52 -51.31
C PHE A 419 -1.55 -9.91 -51.95
N GLY A 420 -0.60 -10.17 -52.87
CA GLY A 420 -0.49 -11.47 -53.54
C GLY A 420 -0.35 -12.66 -52.58
N GLY A 421 0.23 -12.45 -51.39
CA GLY A 421 0.31 -13.45 -50.32
C GLY A 421 -1.04 -13.85 -49.71
N CYS A 422 -2.12 -13.14 -50.04
CA CYS A 422 -3.47 -13.35 -49.49
C CYS A 422 -4.36 -14.24 -50.37
N GLN A 423 -3.82 -14.83 -51.44
CA GLN A 423 -4.57 -15.71 -52.35
C GLN A 423 -5.31 -16.86 -51.64
N GLY A 424 -4.77 -17.35 -50.52
CA GLY A 424 -5.32 -18.48 -49.75
C GLY A 424 -6.61 -18.18 -48.98
N LEU A 425 -7.13 -16.95 -48.97
CA LEU A 425 -8.35 -16.57 -48.24
C LEU A 425 -9.64 -17.02 -48.92
N GLY A 426 -9.61 -17.26 -50.23
CA GLY A 426 -10.78 -17.62 -51.04
C GLY A 426 -11.55 -16.41 -51.59
N ASN A 427 -12.19 -16.59 -52.73
CA ASN A 427 -12.77 -15.50 -53.53
C ASN A 427 -13.89 -14.75 -52.79
N GLU A 428 -14.77 -15.45 -52.07
CA GLU A 428 -15.87 -14.82 -51.34
C GLU A 428 -15.36 -13.82 -50.28
N THR A 429 -14.30 -14.18 -49.57
CA THR A 429 -13.66 -13.29 -48.59
C THR A 429 -13.02 -12.08 -49.27
N LEU A 430 -12.33 -12.29 -50.40
CA LEU A 430 -11.70 -11.21 -51.16
C LEU A 430 -12.72 -10.24 -51.74
N ASP A 431 -13.82 -10.75 -52.29
CA ASP A 431 -14.95 -9.97 -52.78
C ASP A 431 -15.55 -9.12 -51.66
N ASN A 432 -15.79 -9.73 -50.49
CA ASN A 432 -16.33 -9.04 -49.31
C ASN A 432 -15.45 -7.85 -48.89
N PHE A 433 -14.14 -8.07 -48.69
CA PHE A 433 -13.22 -6.99 -48.32
C PHE A 433 -13.08 -5.92 -49.41
N TYR A 434 -13.17 -6.31 -50.69
CA TYR A 434 -13.17 -5.37 -51.79
C TYR A 434 -14.42 -4.49 -51.77
N TYR A 435 -15.61 -5.06 -51.59
CA TYR A 435 -16.86 -4.31 -51.52
C TYR A 435 -16.89 -3.35 -50.32
N ASP A 436 -16.46 -3.81 -49.15
CA ASP A 436 -16.34 -3.00 -47.94
C ASP A 436 -15.39 -1.81 -48.19
N CYS A 437 -14.19 -2.07 -48.75
CA CYS A 437 -13.26 -1.01 -49.12
C CYS A 437 -13.86 0.01 -50.10
N VAL A 438 -14.52 -0.47 -51.16
CA VAL A 438 -15.12 0.42 -52.16
C VAL A 438 -16.17 1.28 -51.49
N TYR A 439 -16.99 0.71 -50.61
CA TYR A 439 -18.02 1.42 -49.88
C TYR A 439 -17.44 2.53 -48.97
N ASP A 440 -16.42 2.22 -48.18
CA ASP A 440 -15.75 3.16 -47.28
C ASP A 440 -15.15 4.35 -48.05
N VAL A 441 -14.37 4.04 -49.09
CA VAL A 441 -13.64 5.02 -49.90
C VAL A 441 -14.61 5.87 -50.72
N CYS A 442 -15.71 5.28 -51.16
CA CYS A 442 -16.81 5.93 -51.89
C CYS A 442 -17.50 7.01 -51.05
N ARG A 443 -17.58 6.82 -49.73
CA ARG A 443 -18.13 7.80 -48.80
C ARG A 443 -17.09 8.82 -48.34
N ASN A 444 -15.84 8.39 -48.12
CA ASN A 444 -14.72 9.26 -47.78
C ASN A 444 -13.37 8.63 -48.19
N PRO A 445 -12.64 9.23 -49.14
CA PRO A 445 -11.35 8.71 -49.61
C PRO A 445 -10.28 8.53 -48.53
N SER A 446 -10.40 9.21 -47.38
CA SER A 446 -9.47 9.07 -46.25
C SER A 446 -9.48 7.67 -45.63
N PHE A 447 -10.54 6.88 -45.83
CA PHE A 447 -10.64 5.53 -45.28
C PHE A 447 -9.86 4.47 -46.07
N LYS A 448 -9.29 4.82 -47.24
CA LYS A 448 -8.46 3.92 -48.06
C LYS A 448 -7.48 3.11 -47.20
N CYS A 449 -6.67 3.79 -46.39
CA CYS A 449 -5.62 3.13 -45.62
C CYS A 449 -6.14 2.33 -44.44
N THR A 450 -7.28 2.70 -43.87
CA THR A 450 -7.95 1.92 -42.82
C THR A 450 -8.48 0.61 -43.39
N ALA A 451 -9.20 0.66 -44.51
CA ALA A 451 -9.76 -0.52 -45.18
C ALA A 451 -8.65 -1.49 -45.62
N LEU A 452 -7.59 -0.99 -46.27
CA LEU A 452 -6.46 -1.81 -46.71
C LEU A 452 -5.66 -2.40 -45.55
N SER A 453 -5.47 -1.65 -44.45
CA SER A 453 -4.80 -2.19 -43.25
C SER A 453 -5.65 -3.28 -42.58
N ASN A 454 -6.98 -3.12 -42.54
CA ASN A 454 -7.88 -4.14 -41.99
C ASN A 454 -7.81 -5.45 -42.81
N PHE A 455 -7.83 -5.35 -44.14
CA PHE A 455 -7.65 -6.51 -45.01
C PHE A 455 -6.28 -7.18 -44.81
N PHE A 456 -5.20 -6.39 -44.77
CA PHE A 456 -3.86 -6.91 -44.54
C PHE A 456 -3.74 -7.66 -43.20
N HIS A 457 -4.29 -7.08 -42.13
CA HIS A 457 -4.32 -7.71 -40.81
C HIS A 457 -5.09 -9.04 -40.81
N TYR A 458 -6.26 -9.08 -41.47
CA TYR A 458 -7.04 -10.31 -41.62
C TYR A 458 -6.24 -11.39 -42.36
N CYS A 459 -5.53 -10.99 -43.42
CA CYS A 459 -4.67 -11.88 -44.18
C CYS A 459 -3.51 -12.44 -43.33
N GLN A 460 -2.79 -11.60 -42.58
CA GLN A 460 -1.72 -12.05 -41.68
C GLN A 460 -2.22 -13.04 -40.63
N THR A 461 -3.41 -12.79 -40.08
CA THR A 461 -3.99 -13.63 -39.02
C THR A 461 -4.40 -15.00 -39.53
N ASN A 462 -5.01 -15.08 -40.72
CA ASN A 462 -5.52 -16.34 -41.28
C ASN A 462 -4.49 -17.11 -42.11
N LEU A 463 -3.44 -16.43 -42.60
CA LEU A 463 -2.35 -17.03 -43.38
C LEU A 463 -0.96 -16.72 -42.76
N PRO A 464 -0.72 -17.09 -41.49
CA PRO A 464 0.47 -16.64 -40.74
C PRO A 464 1.79 -17.21 -41.27
N THR A 465 1.75 -18.29 -42.04
CA THR A 465 2.94 -18.91 -42.64
C THR A 465 3.27 -18.37 -44.03
N THR A 466 2.40 -17.55 -44.61
CA THR A 466 2.58 -17.03 -45.97
C THR A 466 3.40 -15.75 -45.94
N ALA A 467 4.45 -15.71 -46.76
CA ALA A 467 5.26 -14.50 -46.91
C ALA A 467 4.41 -13.36 -47.51
N GLN A 468 4.33 -12.26 -46.79
CA GLN A 468 3.64 -11.05 -47.21
C GLN A 468 4.62 -10.05 -47.81
N ASP A 469 4.13 -9.10 -48.63
CA ASP A 469 4.96 -8.05 -49.20
C ASP A 469 5.37 -7.04 -48.11
N PRO A 470 6.68 -6.89 -47.80
CA PRO A 470 7.15 -5.93 -46.80
C PRO A 470 6.89 -4.48 -47.17
N ASN A 471 6.64 -4.18 -48.46
CA ASN A 471 6.48 -2.83 -48.99
C ASN A 471 5.03 -2.45 -49.31
N TRP A 472 4.05 -3.29 -48.96
CA TRP A 472 2.64 -3.12 -49.35
C TRP A 472 2.11 -1.70 -49.06
N ARG A 473 2.48 -1.10 -47.92
CA ARG A 473 2.07 0.25 -47.51
C ARG A 473 2.52 1.33 -48.49
N ASN A 474 3.74 1.24 -48.99
CA ASN A 474 4.29 2.21 -49.93
C ASN A 474 3.67 2.03 -51.33
N GLU A 475 3.38 0.78 -51.74
CA GLU A 475 2.77 0.50 -53.04
C GLU A 475 1.33 1.04 -53.16
N VAL A 476 0.59 1.09 -52.05
CA VAL A 476 -0.79 1.60 -52.01
C VAL A 476 -0.91 3.02 -51.44
N ASP A 477 0.21 3.71 -51.20
CA ASP A 477 0.27 5.07 -50.65
C ASP A 477 -0.45 5.19 -49.28
N CYS A 478 -0.03 4.35 -48.35
CA CYS A 478 -0.53 4.22 -46.97
C CYS A 478 0.61 4.09 -45.95
N GLU A 479 1.62 4.94 -46.09
CA GLU A 479 2.78 5.02 -45.19
C GLU A 479 2.35 5.14 -43.71
N LEU A 480 2.96 4.33 -42.84
CA LEU A 480 2.72 4.39 -41.40
C LEU A 480 3.85 5.16 -40.72
N ALA A 481 3.53 6.34 -40.18
CA ALA A 481 4.49 7.15 -39.44
C ALA A 481 4.64 6.64 -37.99
N CYS A 482 5.85 6.21 -37.64
CA CYS A 482 6.18 5.76 -36.29
C CYS A 482 6.74 6.90 -35.42
N GLN A 483 6.58 6.76 -34.10
CA GLN A 483 7.07 7.73 -33.12
C GLN A 483 8.61 7.70 -33.05
N PRO A 484 9.25 8.72 -32.45
CA PRO A 484 10.70 8.69 -32.23
C PRO A 484 11.14 7.41 -31.49
N ASN A 485 12.30 6.86 -31.88
CA ASN A 485 12.86 5.60 -31.39
C ASN A 485 12.00 4.36 -31.69
N SER A 486 11.24 4.40 -32.78
CA SER A 486 10.53 3.25 -33.32
C SER A 486 10.55 3.28 -34.85
N HIS A 487 10.39 2.12 -35.46
CA HIS A 487 10.33 1.94 -36.91
C HIS A 487 9.16 1.04 -37.31
N TYR A 488 8.76 1.13 -38.57
CA TYR A 488 7.75 0.23 -39.12
C TYR A 488 8.33 -1.18 -39.29
N SER A 489 7.58 -2.18 -38.85
CA SER A 489 7.86 -3.59 -39.05
C SER A 489 6.59 -4.30 -39.55
N LEU A 490 6.77 -5.20 -40.51
CA LEU A 490 5.69 -6.02 -41.07
C LEU A 490 5.13 -7.02 -40.04
N CYS A 491 5.92 -7.33 -39.01
CA CYS A 491 5.62 -8.37 -38.03
C CYS A 491 6.07 -7.87 -36.66
N THR A 492 5.31 -6.93 -36.10
CA THR A 492 5.48 -6.46 -34.72
C THR A 492 4.97 -7.52 -33.75
N SER A 493 5.70 -7.74 -32.67
CA SER A 493 5.24 -8.64 -31.61
C SER A 493 3.92 -8.13 -31.02
N ALA A 494 2.93 -9.02 -30.92
CA ALA A 494 1.69 -8.75 -30.18
C ALA A 494 1.93 -8.59 -28.66
N CYS A 495 3.08 -9.05 -28.17
CA CYS A 495 3.57 -8.84 -26.80
C CYS A 495 4.90 -8.05 -26.86
N PRO A 496 4.86 -6.75 -27.16
CA PRO A 496 6.07 -5.94 -27.26
C PRO A 496 6.74 -5.81 -25.89
N SER A 497 8.04 -5.57 -25.88
CA SER A 497 8.76 -5.23 -24.65
C SER A 497 8.27 -3.89 -24.11
N THR A 498 7.87 -3.87 -22.85
CA THR A 498 7.39 -2.67 -22.15
C THR A 498 8.20 -2.43 -20.88
N CYS A 499 8.10 -1.26 -20.26
CA CYS A 499 8.77 -1.05 -18.97
C CYS A 499 8.24 -1.99 -17.87
N ALA A 500 6.94 -2.30 -17.87
CA ALA A 500 6.34 -3.25 -16.93
C ALA A 500 6.77 -4.71 -17.19
N GLU A 501 7.13 -5.03 -18.43
CA GLU A 501 7.58 -6.35 -18.86
C GLU A 501 8.66 -6.22 -19.95
N PRO A 502 9.92 -5.94 -19.55
CA PRO A 502 11.00 -5.70 -20.51
C PRO A 502 11.44 -6.97 -21.25
N TYR A 503 11.14 -8.13 -20.67
CA TYR A 503 11.52 -9.44 -21.15
C TYR A 503 10.31 -10.38 -21.14
N PRO A 504 9.35 -10.21 -22.07
CA PRO A 504 8.20 -11.11 -22.15
C PRO A 504 8.68 -12.53 -22.48
N GLU A 505 8.46 -13.47 -21.56
CA GLU A 505 9.01 -14.84 -21.68
C GLU A 505 8.34 -15.66 -22.80
N ASN A 506 7.04 -15.44 -23.06
CA ASN A 506 6.31 -16.19 -24.09
C ASN A 506 5.22 -15.31 -24.72
N CYS A 507 5.28 -15.11 -26.04
CA CYS A 507 4.19 -14.51 -26.80
C CYS A 507 3.65 -15.55 -27.80
N TYR A 508 2.38 -15.87 -27.64
CA TYR A 508 1.70 -16.85 -28.47
C TYR A 508 0.79 -16.15 -29.49
N GLU A 509 0.57 -14.86 -29.42
CA GLU A 509 -0.30 -14.18 -30.39
C GLU A 509 0.45 -13.97 -31.72
N PRO A 510 -0.24 -14.10 -32.88
CA PRO A 510 0.38 -13.83 -34.18
C PRO A 510 0.83 -12.37 -34.25
N CYS A 511 1.94 -12.12 -34.93
CA CYS A 511 2.40 -10.76 -35.16
C CYS A 511 1.47 -10.01 -36.13
N SER A 512 1.44 -8.69 -36.01
CA SER A 512 0.74 -7.79 -36.93
C SER A 512 1.69 -6.71 -37.43
N ASP A 513 1.41 -6.12 -38.58
CA ASP A 513 2.17 -4.96 -39.02
C ASP A 513 1.94 -3.74 -38.11
N GLY A 514 2.96 -2.90 -37.96
CA GLY A 514 2.87 -1.77 -37.04
C GLY A 514 4.22 -1.12 -36.75
N CYS A 515 4.26 -0.33 -35.68
CA CYS A 515 5.49 0.30 -35.20
C CYS A 515 6.10 -0.52 -34.06
N GLU A 516 7.40 -0.83 -34.18
CA GLU A 516 8.20 -1.54 -33.20
C GLU A 516 9.28 -0.61 -32.64
N CYS A 517 9.52 -0.66 -31.32
CA CYS A 517 10.60 0.13 -30.71
C CYS A 517 11.97 -0.32 -31.23
N ASP A 518 12.88 0.63 -31.40
CA ASP A 518 14.25 0.34 -31.79
C ASP A 518 14.99 -0.46 -30.71
N GLN A 519 16.01 -1.21 -31.11
CA GLN A 519 16.80 -2.03 -30.18
C GLN A 519 17.31 -1.21 -28.98
N GLY A 520 17.02 -1.67 -27.76
CA GLY A 520 17.39 -0.98 -26.50
C GLY A 520 16.33 0.00 -25.99
N TYR A 521 15.25 0.19 -26.73
CA TYR A 521 14.08 0.95 -26.33
C TYR A 521 12.90 0.01 -26.08
N VAL A 522 12.05 0.38 -25.13
CA VAL A 522 10.83 -0.35 -24.77
C VAL A 522 9.68 0.65 -24.60
N ILE A 523 8.45 0.16 -24.71
CA ILE A 523 7.27 1.01 -24.57
C ILE A 523 7.13 1.44 -23.11
N ASP A 524 7.10 2.75 -22.87
CA ASP A 524 6.78 3.29 -21.56
C ASP A 524 5.30 3.11 -21.23
N ASN A 525 5.05 2.28 -20.22
CA ASN A 525 3.74 2.07 -19.61
C ASN A 525 3.80 2.12 -18.08
N THR A 526 4.88 2.65 -17.51
CA THR A 526 5.11 2.71 -16.05
C THR A 526 5.34 4.12 -15.54
N VAL A 527 5.81 5.04 -16.40
CA VAL A 527 6.19 6.41 -16.00
C VAL A 527 5.29 7.44 -16.66
N THR A 528 5.14 7.38 -17.98
CA THR A 528 4.29 8.32 -18.73
C THR A 528 3.00 7.64 -19.18
N ARG A 529 1.89 8.39 -19.15
CA ARG A 529 0.58 7.94 -19.66
C ARG A 529 0.50 7.98 -21.20
N VAL A 530 1.65 8.06 -21.87
CA VAL A 530 1.79 8.19 -23.32
C VAL A 530 2.70 7.06 -23.78
N GLN A 531 2.20 6.16 -24.62
CA GLN A 531 3.03 5.11 -25.21
C GLN A 531 4.12 5.74 -26.09
N SER A 532 5.33 5.78 -25.56
CA SER A 532 6.54 6.25 -26.25
C SER A 532 7.66 5.26 -26.00
N CYS A 533 8.55 5.10 -26.98
CA CYS A 533 9.71 4.22 -26.84
C CYS A 533 10.80 4.96 -26.05
N ILE A 534 11.04 4.52 -24.82
CA ILE A 534 12.08 5.05 -23.94
C ILE A 534 13.18 4.01 -23.72
N ARG A 535 14.35 4.45 -23.27
CA ARG A 535 15.43 3.50 -22.99
C ARG A 535 15.12 2.68 -21.75
N ILE A 536 15.59 1.43 -21.72
CA ILE A 536 15.35 0.52 -20.61
C ILE A 536 15.84 1.05 -19.25
N ASP A 537 16.90 1.86 -19.19
CA ASP A 537 17.42 2.46 -17.95
C ASP A 537 16.50 3.54 -17.36
N GLN A 538 15.54 4.02 -18.14
CA GLN A 538 14.52 4.98 -17.74
C GLN A 538 13.21 4.29 -17.33
N CYS A 539 13.15 2.96 -17.40
CA CYS A 539 11.94 2.22 -17.09
C CYS A 539 11.66 2.08 -15.60
N GLY A 540 10.43 2.45 -15.24
CA GLY A 540 9.79 1.99 -14.02
C GLY A 540 9.43 0.51 -14.09
N CYS A 541 8.87 -0.04 -13.02
CA CYS A 541 8.52 -1.44 -12.90
C CYS A 541 7.12 -1.59 -12.29
N VAL A 542 6.57 -2.81 -12.31
CA VAL A 542 5.30 -3.12 -11.62
C VAL A 542 5.55 -4.02 -10.42
N ASP A 543 4.88 -3.76 -9.31
CA ASP A 543 4.94 -4.63 -8.12
C ASP A 543 4.09 -5.91 -8.29
N GLU A 544 4.11 -6.80 -7.30
CA GLU A 544 3.37 -8.07 -7.32
C GLU A 544 1.84 -7.90 -7.45
N ASN A 545 1.32 -6.74 -7.03
CA ASN A 545 -0.10 -6.40 -7.14
C ASN A 545 -0.42 -5.73 -8.50
N GLY A 546 0.59 -5.52 -9.35
CA GLY A 546 0.45 -4.84 -10.64
C GLY A 546 0.48 -3.31 -10.56
N ASN A 547 0.90 -2.72 -9.43
CA ASN A 547 1.00 -1.26 -9.33
C ASN A 547 2.30 -0.76 -9.98
N PRO A 548 2.25 0.32 -10.77
CA PRO A 548 3.42 0.90 -11.42
C PRO A 548 4.24 1.76 -10.46
N HIS A 549 5.55 1.68 -10.57
CA HIS A 549 6.53 2.43 -9.80
C HIS A 549 7.56 3.05 -10.72
N SER A 550 7.98 4.28 -10.44
CA SER A 550 8.91 5.03 -11.30
C SER A 550 10.34 4.50 -11.22
N ALA A 551 11.10 4.67 -12.30
CA ALA A 551 12.51 4.30 -12.37
C ALA A 551 13.33 4.99 -11.28
N ASN A 552 14.14 4.21 -10.56
CA ASN A 552 15.07 4.70 -9.53
C ASN A 552 14.41 5.49 -8.37
N VAL A 553 13.09 5.41 -8.20
CA VAL A 553 12.37 5.97 -7.05
C VAL A 553 12.06 4.83 -6.08
N PRO A 554 12.68 4.80 -4.89
CA PRO A 554 12.42 3.72 -3.96
C PRO A 554 11.12 3.91 -3.19
N TRP A 555 10.53 2.79 -2.78
CA TRP A 555 9.38 2.78 -1.87
C TRP A 555 9.52 1.66 -0.83
N LEU A 556 8.75 1.79 0.26
CA LEU A 556 8.72 0.84 1.36
C LEU A 556 7.37 0.14 1.43
N THR A 557 7.39 -1.10 1.89
CA THR A 557 6.20 -1.77 2.42
C THR A 557 5.58 -1.00 3.58
N ASN A 558 4.29 -1.23 3.86
CA ASN A 558 3.55 -0.57 4.93
C ASN A 558 4.10 -0.70 6.35
N ASN A 559 5.00 -1.67 6.59
CA ASN A 559 5.69 -1.86 7.85
C ASN A 559 7.17 -1.42 7.81
N CYS A 560 7.61 -0.77 6.73
CA CYS A 560 8.97 -0.32 6.49
C CYS A 560 10.04 -1.42 6.65
N THR A 561 9.72 -2.67 6.28
CA THR A 561 10.68 -3.79 6.38
C THR A 561 11.36 -4.13 5.05
N ILE A 562 10.64 -3.98 3.95
CA ILE A 562 11.16 -4.25 2.61
C ILE A 562 11.26 -2.94 1.85
N TYR A 563 12.45 -2.71 1.31
CA TYR A 563 12.82 -1.63 0.42
C TYR A 563 12.74 -2.12 -1.02
N HIS A 564 12.00 -1.41 -1.85
CA HIS A 564 11.88 -1.71 -3.27
C HIS A 564 12.45 -0.57 -4.11
N ILE A 565 13.03 -0.90 -5.27
CA ILE A 565 13.46 0.07 -6.27
C ILE A 565 13.33 -0.53 -7.67
N CYS A 566 12.88 0.27 -8.63
CA CYS A 566 12.89 -0.13 -10.04
C CYS A 566 14.24 0.21 -10.69
N GLN A 567 14.91 -0.78 -11.28
CA GLN A 567 16.09 -0.58 -12.10
C GLN A 567 15.93 -1.37 -13.40
N ASN A 568 16.10 -0.71 -14.55
CA ASN A 568 15.98 -1.34 -15.86
C ASN A 568 14.67 -2.10 -16.08
N GLY A 569 13.54 -1.55 -15.59
CA GLY A 569 12.23 -2.20 -15.67
C GLY A 569 12.00 -3.37 -14.72
N SER A 570 12.99 -3.73 -13.90
CA SER A 570 12.89 -4.81 -12.92
C SER A 570 12.78 -4.27 -11.51
N MET A 571 11.90 -4.87 -10.69
CA MET A 571 11.78 -4.57 -9.27
C MET A 571 12.87 -5.30 -8.49
N TYR A 572 13.70 -4.56 -7.77
CA TYR A 572 14.66 -5.10 -6.81
C TYR A 572 14.16 -4.84 -5.41
N SER A 573 14.27 -5.86 -4.55
CA SER A 573 13.80 -5.81 -3.17
C SER A 573 14.95 -6.12 -2.22
N ASP A 574 15.05 -5.36 -1.13
CA ASP A 574 16.03 -5.55 -0.07
C ASP A 574 15.37 -5.49 1.30
N TYR A 575 15.84 -6.30 2.26
CA TYR A 575 15.32 -6.30 3.62
C TYR A 575 16.05 -5.25 4.44
N ARG A 576 15.35 -4.14 4.73
CA ARG A 576 15.93 -2.96 5.38
C ARG A 576 14.93 -2.36 6.39
N PRO A 577 14.81 -2.94 7.61
CA PRO A 577 13.94 -2.41 8.65
C PRO A 577 14.44 -1.08 9.23
N CYS A 578 13.53 -0.27 9.78
CA CYS A 578 13.89 0.93 10.53
C CYS A 578 14.79 0.62 11.75
N SER A 579 15.48 1.66 12.25
CA SER A 579 16.25 1.59 13.50
C SER A 579 15.37 1.11 14.67
N THR A 580 15.99 0.50 15.69
CA THR A 580 15.30 0.19 16.97
C THR A 580 14.75 1.43 17.67
N ASP A 581 15.39 2.57 17.46
CA ASP A 581 14.97 3.89 17.97
C ASP A 581 14.24 4.71 16.88
N GLY A 582 13.79 4.04 15.82
CA GLY A 582 12.94 4.58 14.77
C GLY A 582 11.56 3.93 14.76
N TYR A 583 10.67 4.44 13.91
CA TYR A 583 9.36 3.88 13.63
C TYR A 583 8.97 4.12 12.17
N CYS A 584 8.01 3.33 11.67
CA CYS A 584 7.47 3.49 10.31
C CYS A 584 6.33 4.51 10.33
N ALA A 585 6.49 5.61 9.61
CA ALA A 585 5.49 6.66 9.46
C ALA A 585 4.81 6.58 8.10
N ASP A 586 3.48 6.75 8.08
CA ASP A 586 2.70 6.98 6.85
C ASP A 586 2.76 8.47 6.51
N ILE A 587 3.36 8.79 5.36
CA ILE A 587 3.53 10.17 4.88
C ILE A 587 2.49 10.56 3.82
N GLY A 588 1.44 9.75 3.62
CA GLY A 588 0.31 10.00 2.74
C GLY A 588 0.51 9.61 1.28
N TYR A 589 1.75 9.55 0.81
CA TYR A 589 2.15 9.06 -0.54
C TYR A 589 3.13 7.89 -0.46
N GLY A 590 3.22 7.24 0.71
CA GLY A 590 4.11 6.12 0.96
C GLY A 590 4.45 6.00 2.45
N TYR A 591 5.46 5.20 2.74
CA TYR A 591 5.96 4.97 4.09
C TYR A 591 7.42 5.42 4.20
N SER A 592 7.81 5.96 5.34
CA SER A 592 9.18 6.35 5.64
C SER A 592 9.57 5.96 7.06
N CYS A 593 10.83 5.59 7.27
CA CYS A 593 11.37 5.48 8.62
C CYS A 593 11.60 6.89 9.20
N GLU A 594 11.13 7.12 10.41
CA GLU A 594 11.37 8.33 11.18
C GLU A 594 11.97 7.97 12.54
N CYS A 595 12.81 8.85 13.09
CA CYS A 595 13.35 8.63 14.44
C CYS A 595 12.29 8.92 15.50
N GLN A 596 12.30 8.13 16.57
CA GLN A 596 11.45 8.39 17.73
C GLN A 596 11.80 9.74 18.35
N LYS A 597 10.84 10.33 19.07
CA LYS A 597 11.05 11.59 19.78
C LYS A 597 12.25 11.47 20.73
N GLY A 598 13.14 12.47 20.70
CA GLY A 598 14.40 12.46 21.46
C GLY A 598 15.59 11.87 20.69
N TYR A 599 15.38 11.38 19.47
CA TYR A 599 16.43 10.93 18.56
C TYR A 599 16.44 11.73 17.27
N ARG A 600 17.58 11.77 16.58
CA ARG A 600 17.75 12.38 15.26
C ARG A 600 18.46 11.47 14.28
N GLY A 601 18.14 11.61 13.00
CA GLY A 601 18.77 10.86 11.92
C GLY A 601 17.83 10.65 10.74
N ASP A 602 18.09 9.62 9.93
CA ASP A 602 17.34 9.28 8.71
C ASP A 602 16.28 8.18 8.93
N GLY A 603 15.98 7.84 10.18
CA GLY A 603 15.06 6.75 10.57
C GLY A 603 15.68 5.35 10.52
N TYR A 604 16.72 5.14 9.73
CA TYR A 604 17.51 3.90 9.71
C TYR A 604 18.67 3.94 10.69
N THR A 605 19.23 5.13 10.91
CA THR A 605 20.24 5.43 11.93
C THR A 605 19.68 6.54 12.81
N CYS A 606 19.28 6.21 14.03
CA CYS A 606 18.76 7.18 14.98
C CYS A 606 19.73 7.34 16.14
N ASN A 607 20.24 8.56 16.31
CA ASN A 607 21.16 8.91 17.38
C ASN A 607 20.43 9.72 18.44
N ASP A 608 20.68 9.39 19.69
CA ASP A 608 20.18 10.12 20.86
C ASP A 608 20.52 11.61 20.78
N ILE A 609 19.53 12.47 21.05
CA ILE A 609 19.73 13.91 21.15
C ILE A 609 20.15 14.19 22.58
N ASN A 610 21.33 14.78 22.77
CA ASN A 610 21.77 15.17 24.10
C ASN A 610 21.26 16.57 24.43
N GLU A 611 20.04 16.66 25.00
CA GLU A 611 19.42 17.96 25.27
C GLU A 611 20.21 18.79 26.28
N CYS A 612 21.00 18.16 27.15
CA CYS A 612 21.86 18.85 28.11
C CYS A 612 23.01 19.61 27.45
N VAL A 613 23.48 19.15 26.28
CA VAL A 613 24.54 19.82 25.50
C VAL A 613 23.92 20.80 24.51
N GLU A 614 22.84 20.39 23.85
CA GLU A 614 22.26 21.14 22.74
C GLU A 614 21.36 22.29 23.18
N THR A 615 20.77 22.19 24.37
CA THR A 615 19.99 23.27 24.98
C THR A 615 20.60 23.65 26.34
N PRO A 616 21.69 24.45 26.34
CA PRO A 616 22.31 24.91 27.57
C PRO A 616 21.30 25.64 28.48
N GLY A 617 21.20 25.23 29.74
CA GLY A 617 20.28 25.82 30.71
C GLY A 617 18.85 25.29 30.68
N ILE A 618 18.58 24.18 29.98
CA ILE A 618 17.24 23.55 29.91
C ILE A 618 16.62 23.25 31.28
N CYS A 619 17.45 23.03 32.30
CA CYS A 619 17.03 22.75 33.68
C CYS A 619 16.91 23.99 34.56
N GLY A 620 16.97 25.22 34.04
CA GLY A 620 16.78 26.45 34.81
C GLY A 620 17.62 26.48 36.10
N HIS A 621 17.00 26.14 37.22
CA HIS A 621 17.62 25.96 38.53
C HIS A 621 17.83 24.46 38.87
N GLY A 622 18.75 23.81 38.17
CA GLY A 622 19.08 22.41 38.40
C GLY A 622 20.18 21.87 37.48
N THR A 623 20.62 20.64 37.75
CA THR A 623 21.63 19.94 36.94
C THR A 623 20.96 19.01 35.92
N CYS A 624 21.37 19.11 34.65
CA CYS A 624 20.85 18.27 33.57
C CYS A 624 21.59 16.93 33.48
N LYS A 625 20.85 15.85 33.28
CA LYS A 625 21.37 14.51 32.99
C LYS A 625 20.72 13.96 31.72
N ASN A 626 21.55 13.65 30.73
CA ASN A 626 21.10 13.04 29.49
C ASN A 626 20.71 11.56 29.69
N LEU A 627 19.65 11.12 29.03
CA LEU A 627 19.16 9.74 29.02
C LEU A 627 18.80 9.35 27.57
N PRO A 628 18.78 8.06 27.21
CA PRO A 628 18.37 7.68 25.85
C PRO A 628 16.93 8.14 25.54
N GLY A 629 16.78 8.99 24.53
CA GLY A 629 15.53 9.57 24.04
C GLY A 629 14.96 10.70 24.89
N THR A 630 15.66 11.14 25.94
CA THR A 630 15.13 12.17 26.86
C THR A 630 16.20 12.73 27.80
N TYR A 631 15.81 13.67 28.67
CA TYR A 631 16.68 14.18 29.72
C TYR A 631 15.94 14.22 31.05
N GLN A 632 16.73 14.30 32.13
CA GLN A 632 16.22 14.49 33.48
C GLN A 632 16.92 15.69 34.13
N CYS A 633 16.13 16.61 34.66
CA CYS A 633 16.63 17.69 35.51
C CYS A 633 16.59 17.29 36.98
N ILE A 634 17.71 17.48 37.66
CA ILE A 634 17.82 17.35 39.12
C ILE A 634 17.75 18.77 39.69
N CYS A 635 16.60 19.13 40.26
CA CYS A 635 16.31 20.49 40.67
C CYS A 635 17.06 20.91 41.93
N ASP A 636 17.49 22.17 41.94
CA ASP A 636 18.02 22.84 43.11
C ASP A 636 16.93 23.02 44.18
N LYS A 637 17.36 23.29 45.41
CA LYS A 637 16.46 23.44 46.56
C LYS A 637 15.40 24.52 46.29
N PHE A 638 14.13 24.19 46.57
CA PHE A 638 12.94 25.03 46.34
C PHE A 638 12.49 25.17 44.89
N TYR A 639 13.12 24.46 43.94
CA TYR A 639 12.64 24.38 42.56
C TYR A 639 12.08 23.00 42.23
N ALA A 640 11.07 22.96 41.37
CA ALA A 640 10.38 21.75 40.94
C ALA A 640 9.91 21.87 39.49
N GLY A 641 9.25 20.82 38.99
CA GLY A 641 8.84 20.72 37.60
C GLY A 641 9.88 19.98 36.75
N THR A 642 9.51 19.61 35.51
CA THR A 642 10.38 18.83 34.62
C THR A 642 11.69 19.55 34.29
N ASN A 643 11.64 20.89 34.27
CA ASN A 643 12.74 21.76 33.88
C ASN A 643 13.21 22.66 35.05
N CYS A 644 12.79 22.35 36.29
CA CYS A 644 13.15 23.09 37.51
C CYS A 644 12.90 24.60 37.44
N THR A 645 11.82 25.00 36.77
CA THR A 645 11.38 26.39 36.66
C THR A 645 10.36 26.78 37.72
N ASP A 646 9.72 25.81 38.37
CA ASP A 646 8.63 26.08 39.31
C ASP A 646 9.20 26.34 40.71
N PHE A 647 9.17 27.60 41.14
CA PHE A 647 9.61 27.98 42.48
C PHE A 647 8.56 27.63 43.54
N LYS A 648 8.92 26.77 44.51
CA LYS A 648 8.08 26.28 45.62
C LYS A 648 8.76 26.53 46.98
N PRO A 649 8.71 27.77 47.49
CA PRO A 649 9.32 28.13 48.78
C PRO A 649 8.57 27.50 49.98
N ARG A 650 9.16 27.60 51.18
CA ARG A 650 8.56 27.22 52.48
C ARG A 650 8.71 28.34 53.50
N ARG A 651 8.33 29.56 53.15
CA ARG A 651 8.63 30.75 53.98
C ARG A 651 7.63 30.94 55.11
N ASP A 652 6.38 30.61 54.86
CA ASP A 652 5.28 30.77 55.79
C ASP A 652 4.30 29.61 55.62
N CYS A 653 3.26 29.59 56.46
CA CYS A 653 2.23 28.56 56.38
C CYS A 653 1.44 28.59 55.06
N ALA A 654 1.40 29.72 54.35
CA ALA A 654 0.66 29.86 53.11
C ALA A 654 1.41 29.14 51.98
N ASP A 655 2.73 29.27 51.92
CA ASP A 655 3.59 28.48 51.04
C ASP A 655 3.40 26.97 51.28
N LEU A 656 3.36 26.53 52.55
CA LEU A 656 3.13 25.12 52.91
C LEU A 656 1.76 24.61 52.46
N TYR A 657 0.74 25.45 52.57
CA TYR A 657 -0.60 25.15 52.11
C TYR A 657 -0.66 25.08 50.58
N VAL A 658 -0.16 26.10 49.88
CA VAL A 658 -0.29 26.24 48.43
C VAL A 658 0.60 25.24 47.68
N TYR A 659 1.88 25.12 48.05
CA TYR A 659 2.87 24.38 47.26
C TYR A 659 3.20 22.98 47.78
N TRP A 660 2.95 22.71 49.07
CA TRP A 660 3.33 21.47 49.74
C TRP A 660 2.15 20.60 50.19
N GLY A 661 0.92 21.02 49.88
CA GLY A 661 -0.29 20.21 50.11
C GLY A 661 -0.63 19.99 51.59
N ILE A 662 -0.04 20.77 52.50
CA ILE A 662 -0.30 20.64 53.94
C ILE A 662 -1.66 21.27 54.25
N ARG A 663 -2.59 20.49 54.82
CA ARG A 663 -3.99 20.92 55.07
C ARG A 663 -4.41 20.84 56.54
N GLN A 664 -3.58 20.23 57.39
CA GLN A 664 -3.91 20.06 58.80
C GLN A 664 -3.34 21.23 59.58
N SER A 665 -4.14 21.90 60.41
CA SER A 665 -3.63 22.87 61.37
C SER A 665 -2.67 22.19 62.35
N GLY A 666 -1.55 22.83 62.68
CA GLY A 666 -0.48 22.18 63.42
C GLY A 666 0.80 23.00 63.42
N GLN A 667 1.82 22.49 64.11
CA GLN A 667 3.15 23.09 64.12
C GLN A 667 3.95 22.61 62.92
N TYR A 668 4.52 23.54 62.15
CA TYR A 668 5.36 23.24 61.00
C TYR A 668 6.64 24.08 61.02
N GLU A 669 7.73 23.52 60.52
CA GLU A 669 8.97 24.26 60.31
C GLU A 669 8.87 25.06 59.00
N ILE A 670 9.18 26.35 59.09
CA ILE A 670 9.37 27.22 57.93
C ILE A 670 10.85 27.53 57.73
N LEU A 671 11.22 27.72 56.46
CA LEU A 671 12.58 27.94 55.98
C LEU A 671 12.63 29.28 55.22
N PRO A 672 12.76 30.42 55.92
CA PRO A 672 12.88 31.70 55.23
C PRO A 672 14.25 31.79 54.53
N PRO A 673 14.29 31.94 53.20
CA PRO A 673 15.54 31.92 52.44
C PRO A 673 16.21 33.29 52.35
N PHE A 674 15.57 34.35 52.86
CA PHE A 674 15.97 35.71 52.58
C PHE A 674 17.10 36.19 53.50
N ALA A 675 18.18 36.65 52.89
CA ALA A 675 19.14 37.54 53.51
C ALA A 675 18.90 38.95 52.96
N THR A 676 18.87 39.95 53.83
CA THR A 676 18.86 41.36 53.41
C THR A 676 20.26 41.96 53.64
N PRO A 677 20.67 42.99 52.89
CA PRO A 677 21.96 43.63 53.10
C PRO A 677 22.08 44.11 54.56
N ASN A 678 23.13 43.65 55.25
CA ASN A 678 23.44 43.95 56.67
C ASN A 678 22.65 43.19 57.75
N LEU A 679 21.83 42.19 57.39
CA LEU A 679 21.18 41.30 58.37
C LEU A 679 21.38 39.81 57.98
N PRO A 680 21.65 38.92 58.95
CA PRO A 680 21.84 37.50 58.67
C PRO A 680 20.55 36.84 58.18
N ALA A 681 20.68 35.81 57.35
CA ALA A 681 19.55 34.96 56.97
C ALA A 681 18.93 34.31 58.22
N PHE A 682 17.60 34.21 58.26
CA PHE A 682 16.92 33.53 59.35
C PHE A 682 17.27 32.03 59.35
N THR A 683 17.59 31.48 60.51
CA THR A 683 17.67 30.03 60.69
C THR A 683 16.26 29.43 60.60
N PRO A 684 16.10 28.16 60.20
CA PRO A 684 14.82 27.46 60.29
C PRO A 684 14.18 27.61 61.66
N PHE A 685 12.87 27.88 61.71
CA PHE A 685 12.12 27.93 62.96
C PHE A 685 10.69 27.40 62.80
N SER A 686 10.12 26.93 63.90
CA SER A 686 8.76 26.39 63.92
C SER A 686 7.72 27.49 64.10
N VAL A 687 6.65 27.40 63.32
CA VAL A 687 5.45 28.24 63.46
C VAL A 687 4.21 27.36 63.65
N GLN A 688 3.20 27.93 64.31
CA GLN A 688 1.88 27.31 64.38
C GLN A 688 1.10 27.77 63.15
N CYS A 689 0.65 26.82 62.34
CA CYS A 689 -0.17 27.09 61.17
C CYS A 689 -1.63 26.77 61.46
N ASP A 690 -2.51 27.70 61.13
CA ASP A 690 -3.94 27.42 60.96
C ASP A 690 -4.24 27.22 59.48
N MET A 691 -4.54 25.97 59.12
CA MET A 691 -4.85 25.58 57.75
C MET A 691 -6.36 25.59 57.47
N SER A 692 -7.19 26.08 58.39
CA SER A 692 -8.64 26.21 58.20
C SER A 692 -9.01 27.31 57.19
N ASN A 693 -10.21 27.22 56.60
CA ASN A 693 -10.81 28.25 55.73
C ASN A 693 -9.87 28.79 54.62
N ASP A 694 -9.27 27.90 53.83
CA ASP A 694 -8.49 28.18 52.60
C ASP A 694 -7.17 28.95 52.72
N GLY A 695 -6.68 29.29 53.93
CA GLY A 695 -5.71 30.38 54.01
C GLY A 695 -4.33 30.13 54.58
N GLY A 696 -3.95 28.89 54.95
CA GLY A 696 -2.59 28.57 55.39
C GLY A 696 -1.95 29.63 56.30
N TYR A 697 -2.65 30.06 57.34
CA TYR A 697 -2.28 31.25 58.09
C TYR A 697 -1.20 30.94 59.11
N THR A 698 -0.17 31.78 59.15
CA THR A 698 0.84 31.71 60.22
C THR A 698 0.31 32.42 61.45
N LEU A 699 0.08 31.66 62.52
CA LEU A 699 -0.56 32.16 63.73
C LEU A 699 0.45 32.94 64.59
N VAL A 700 0.09 34.17 64.96
CA VAL A 700 0.93 35.08 65.77
C VAL A 700 0.54 35.06 67.25
N SER A 701 -0.61 34.46 67.61
CA SER A 701 -1.07 34.30 69.00
C SER A 701 -2.29 33.38 69.08
N SER A 702 -2.41 32.56 70.14
CA SER A 702 -3.64 31.79 70.43
C SER A 702 -3.95 31.55 71.91
N ASP A 703 -3.03 31.84 72.84
CA ASP A 703 -3.22 31.57 74.28
C ASP A 703 -3.59 32.85 75.06
N ILE A 704 -4.58 32.74 75.95
CA ILE A 704 -5.10 33.82 76.77
C ILE A 704 -4.24 33.99 78.05
N ALA A 705 -3.53 32.95 78.48
CA ALA A 705 -2.82 32.90 79.74
C ALA A 705 -1.29 33.01 79.56
N GLY A 706 -0.77 34.24 79.66
CA GLY A 706 0.66 34.43 79.94
C GLY A 706 1.57 34.73 78.75
N LEU A 707 1.01 35.04 77.57
CA LEU A 707 1.76 35.22 76.34
C LEU A 707 2.96 36.18 76.39
N ASN A 708 3.01 37.13 77.32
CA ASN A 708 3.98 38.22 77.24
C ASN A 708 4.64 38.59 78.59
N ILE A 709 4.38 37.85 79.70
CA ILE A 709 4.86 38.23 81.05
C ILE A 709 6.40 38.17 81.07
N ASN A 710 7.04 39.30 81.38
CA ASN A 710 8.50 39.47 81.54
C ASN A 710 9.38 39.39 80.27
N LYS A 711 8.85 39.62 79.06
CA LYS A 711 9.67 39.69 77.83
C LYS A 711 10.25 41.08 77.56
N THR A 712 11.49 41.15 77.08
CA THR A 712 12.16 42.40 76.68
C THR A 712 11.85 42.78 75.24
N TYR A 713 12.03 44.06 74.89
CA TYR A 713 11.86 44.54 73.51
C TYR A 713 12.73 43.76 72.51
N GLN A 714 13.98 43.46 72.86
CA GLN A 714 14.90 42.72 71.98
C GLN A 714 14.40 41.29 71.70
N GLN A 715 13.73 40.66 72.66
CA GLN A 715 13.15 39.33 72.46
C GLN A 715 12.00 39.37 71.44
N TYR A 716 11.20 40.44 71.40
CA TYR A 716 10.18 40.65 70.36
C TYR A 716 10.76 40.92 68.98
N VAL A 717 11.84 41.67 68.90
CA VAL A 717 12.50 41.96 67.62
C VAL A 717 13.06 40.68 67.00
N ASN A 718 13.74 39.86 67.81
CA ASN A 718 14.44 38.67 67.33
C ASN A 718 13.52 37.43 67.16
N GLY A 719 12.37 37.38 67.83
CA GLY A 719 11.37 36.29 67.73
C GLY A 719 11.70 35.07 68.60
N PHE A 720 10.86 34.74 69.60
CA PHE A 720 11.14 33.67 70.57
C PHE A 720 9.85 33.04 71.15
N GLY A 721 8.94 32.57 70.30
CA GLY A 721 7.79 31.78 70.72
C GLY A 721 8.13 30.30 71.01
N ASN A 722 7.40 29.65 71.92
CA ASN A 722 7.38 28.18 72.02
C ASN A 722 6.11 27.66 71.34
N SER A 723 6.28 26.99 70.21
CA SER A 723 5.20 26.42 69.40
C SER A 723 4.45 25.29 70.10
N SER A 724 5.10 24.56 71.01
CA SER A 724 4.48 23.45 71.74
C SER A 724 3.45 23.88 72.78
N THR A 725 3.48 25.15 73.21
CA THR A 725 2.57 25.69 74.23
C THR A 725 1.59 26.72 73.67
N GLN A 726 1.44 26.81 72.34
CA GLN A 726 0.55 27.78 71.66
C GLN A 726 0.77 29.26 72.08
N ASN A 727 1.94 29.54 72.68
CA ASN A 727 2.39 30.85 73.18
C ASN A 727 3.42 31.44 72.20
N LEU A 728 3.04 31.48 70.92
CA LEU A 728 3.95 31.84 69.84
C LEU A 728 3.84 33.33 69.51
N PHE A 729 4.97 34.00 69.32
CA PHE A 729 5.04 35.32 68.69
C PHE A 729 6.17 35.29 67.66
N ILE A 730 5.91 35.82 66.46
CA ILE A 730 6.90 35.89 65.38
C ILE A 730 7.71 37.19 65.56
N GLY A 731 9.02 37.13 65.33
CA GLY A 731 9.90 38.28 65.49
C GLY A 731 9.48 39.47 64.62
N LEU A 732 9.50 40.68 65.18
CA LEU A 732 9.14 41.89 64.43
C LEU A 732 10.07 42.15 63.26
N GLU A 733 11.35 41.76 63.36
CA GLU A 733 12.31 41.85 62.27
C GLU A 733 11.93 40.91 61.11
N TYR A 734 11.47 39.70 61.42
CA TYR A 734 11.00 38.75 60.42
C TYR A 734 9.75 39.29 59.70
N LEU A 735 8.76 39.78 60.45
CA LEU A 735 7.54 40.35 59.88
C LEU A 735 7.81 41.62 59.06
N TYR A 736 8.75 42.46 59.50
CA TYR A 736 9.25 43.58 58.71
C TYR A 736 9.77 43.10 57.35
N GLN A 737 10.76 42.20 57.35
CA GLN A 737 11.35 41.72 56.11
C GLN A 737 10.37 40.96 55.22
N SER A 738 9.50 40.13 55.80
CA SER A 738 8.52 39.35 55.02
C SER A 738 7.49 40.24 54.33
N THR A 739 7.03 41.31 54.99
CA THR A 739 6.06 42.26 54.44
C THR A 739 6.68 43.24 53.44
N GLN A 740 8.00 43.41 53.40
CA GLN A 740 8.67 44.21 52.36
C GLN A 740 8.84 43.44 51.04
N TYR A 741 9.11 42.14 51.12
CA TYR A 741 9.51 41.36 49.94
C TYR A 741 8.31 40.79 49.16
N VAL A 742 7.25 40.39 49.86
CA VAL A 742 6.01 39.90 49.25
C VAL A 742 4.84 40.56 49.99
N PRO A 743 3.78 41.01 49.28
CA PRO A 743 2.55 41.43 49.94
C PRO A 743 1.99 40.31 50.81
N GLN A 744 1.80 40.59 52.10
CA GLN A 744 1.26 39.63 53.07
C GLN A 744 -0.16 40.03 53.48
N THR A 745 -1.06 39.06 53.61
CA THR A 745 -2.41 39.29 54.11
C THR A 745 -2.43 39.19 55.64
N LEU A 746 -3.05 40.17 56.30
CA LEU A 746 -3.30 40.13 57.75
C LEU A 746 -4.76 39.80 58.01
N ARG A 747 -5.00 38.75 58.81
CA ARG A 747 -6.32 38.40 59.33
C ARG A 747 -6.35 38.70 60.83
N LEU A 748 -7.31 39.52 61.27
CA LEU A 748 -7.56 39.83 62.68
C LEU A 748 -8.95 39.33 63.06
N GLU A 749 -9.03 38.58 64.15
CA GLU A 749 -10.30 38.18 64.76
C GLU A 749 -10.58 39.07 65.98
N LEU A 750 -11.57 39.96 65.86
CA LEU A 750 -11.97 40.88 66.93
C LEU A 750 -13.21 40.34 67.64
N PHE A 751 -13.25 40.44 68.98
CA PHE A 751 -14.39 39.98 69.78
C PHE A 751 -14.84 41.04 70.79
N ARG A 752 -16.14 41.37 70.76
CA ARG A 752 -16.82 42.27 71.69
C ARG A 752 -17.85 41.50 72.54
N CYS A 753 -17.82 41.72 73.85
CA CYS A 753 -18.84 41.20 74.77
C CYS A 753 -20.10 42.07 74.82
N SER A 754 -21.19 41.53 75.36
CA SER A 754 -22.45 42.25 75.50
C SER A 754 -22.34 43.38 76.53
N SER A 755 -22.72 44.60 76.16
CA SER A 755 -22.65 45.80 77.01
C SER A 755 -23.66 46.85 76.53
N ASN A 756 -24.23 47.68 77.43
CA ASN A 756 -25.17 48.77 77.09
C ASN A 756 -26.32 48.34 76.15
N ASN A 757 -27.01 47.24 76.48
CA ASN A 757 -28.06 46.62 75.65
C ASN A 757 -27.64 46.17 74.25
N ARG A 758 -26.33 46.10 73.94
CA ARG A 758 -25.82 45.52 72.70
C ARG A 758 -25.38 44.07 72.93
N PRO A 759 -25.74 43.10 72.06
CA PRO A 759 -25.29 41.70 72.18
C PRO A 759 -23.79 41.58 71.91
N SER A 760 -23.18 40.47 72.31
CA SER A 760 -21.79 40.14 71.94
C SER A 760 -21.65 39.97 70.42
N LYS A 761 -20.50 40.32 69.85
CA LYS A 761 -20.22 40.23 68.42
C LYS A 761 -18.77 39.83 68.17
N THR A 762 -18.56 38.91 67.23
CA THR A 762 -17.23 38.64 66.65
C THR A 762 -17.18 39.31 65.29
N THR A 763 -16.11 40.04 65.01
CA THR A 763 -15.85 40.67 63.71
C THR A 763 -14.53 40.13 63.17
N GLU A 764 -14.56 39.59 61.97
CA GLU A 764 -13.37 39.13 61.27
C GLU A 764 -12.91 40.21 60.28
N CYS A 765 -11.66 40.63 60.40
CA CYS A 765 -11.06 41.67 59.59
C CYS A 765 -9.94 41.08 58.72
N ILE A 766 -10.09 41.13 57.40
CA ILE A 766 -9.06 40.70 56.46
C ILE A 766 -8.50 41.91 55.72
N TYR A 767 -7.19 42.10 55.84
CA TYR A 767 -6.42 43.11 55.12
C TYR A 767 -5.56 42.42 54.06
N PRO A 768 -5.88 42.59 52.76
CA PRO A 768 -5.14 41.92 51.68
C PRO A 768 -3.64 42.23 51.67
N SER A 769 -3.27 43.42 52.16
CA SER A 769 -1.89 43.81 52.44
C SER A 769 -1.80 44.50 53.80
N PHE A 770 -0.74 44.18 54.55
CA PHE A 770 -0.27 44.96 55.69
C PHE A 770 1.25 45.09 55.63
N GLN A 771 1.78 46.12 56.28
CA GLN A 771 3.22 46.36 56.33
C GLN A 771 3.64 46.55 57.78
N VAL A 772 4.73 45.89 58.17
CA VAL A 772 5.49 46.25 59.37
C VAL A 772 6.64 47.13 58.91
N LEU A 773 6.95 48.19 59.65
CA LEU A 773 8.03 49.12 59.32
C LEU A 773 9.32 48.76 60.08
N ASN A 774 10.40 49.49 59.85
CA ASN A 774 11.74 49.13 60.36
C ASN A 774 11.96 49.59 61.82
N ALA A 775 13.13 49.26 62.36
CA ALA A 775 13.56 49.61 63.72
C ALA A 775 13.50 51.12 64.04
N THR A 776 13.74 52.03 63.07
CA THR A 776 13.67 53.48 63.27
C THR A 776 12.27 53.94 63.67
N THR A 777 11.25 53.30 63.08
CA THR A 777 9.84 53.50 63.43
C THR A 777 9.35 52.59 64.55
N GLN A 778 10.30 51.93 65.23
CA GLN A 778 10.07 50.96 66.29
C GLN A 778 9.18 49.77 65.88
N TYR A 779 9.26 49.37 64.60
CA TYR A 779 8.45 48.29 64.00
C TYR A 779 6.94 48.54 64.06
N SER A 780 6.53 49.79 63.84
CA SER A 780 5.13 50.13 63.74
C SER A 780 4.44 49.37 62.59
N VAL A 781 3.19 48.96 62.83
CA VAL A 781 2.37 48.25 61.84
C VAL A 781 1.42 49.22 61.17
N VAL A 782 1.40 49.21 59.84
CA VAL A 782 0.53 50.03 59.00
C VAL A 782 -0.70 49.23 58.61
N ILE A 783 -1.88 49.66 59.09
CA ILE A 783 -3.18 49.12 58.68
C ILE A 783 -3.81 50.10 57.68
N PRO A 784 -4.11 49.67 56.45
CA PRO A 784 -4.48 50.60 55.38
C PRO A 784 -5.91 51.14 55.46
N LYS A 785 -6.84 50.43 56.12
CA LYS A 785 -8.26 50.81 56.16
C LYS A 785 -8.94 50.34 57.46
N PRO A 786 -10.09 50.91 57.84
CA PRO A 786 -10.89 50.37 58.95
C PRO A 786 -11.42 48.96 58.63
N CYS A 787 -11.69 48.17 59.67
CA CYS A 787 -12.28 46.84 59.52
C CYS A 787 -13.73 46.93 59.02
N SER A 788 -14.06 46.17 57.97
CA SER A 788 -15.44 46.10 57.47
C SER A 788 -16.31 45.24 58.38
N GLY A 789 -17.46 45.75 58.81
CA GLY A 789 -18.39 45.05 59.72
C GLY A 789 -18.34 45.54 61.17
N SER A 790 -17.40 46.42 61.50
CA SER A 790 -17.43 47.13 62.78
C SER A 790 -18.58 48.11 62.86
N GLU A 791 -19.27 48.13 64.01
CA GLU A 791 -20.43 49.01 64.22
C GLU A 791 -19.97 50.46 64.41
N ALA A 792 -20.46 51.36 63.55
CA ALA A 792 -20.26 52.80 63.70
C ALA A 792 -21.21 53.35 64.77
N GLY A 793 -20.69 53.92 65.84
CA GLY A 793 -21.40 54.90 66.68
C GLY A 793 -21.32 56.31 66.08
N ASP A 794 -21.96 57.28 66.74
CA ASP A 794 -22.14 58.65 66.24
C ASP A 794 -20.85 59.38 65.84
N ASN A 795 -19.66 58.91 66.25
CA ASN A 795 -18.34 59.40 65.78
C ASN A 795 -17.18 58.35 65.77
N TYR A 796 -17.41 57.08 66.14
CA TYR A 796 -16.33 56.06 66.27
C TYR A 796 -16.85 54.65 66.00
N TYR A 797 -16.00 53.75 65.48
CA TYR A 797 -16.29 52.31 65.39
C TYR A 797 -15.93 51.60 66.72
N GLU A 798 -16.75 50.68 67.23
CA GLU A 798 -16.55 50.04 68.54
C GLU A 798 -16.49 48.51 68.49
N ASP A 799 -15.35 47.94 68.08
CA ASP A 799 -15.17 46.48 67.99
C ASP A 799 -13.98 45.98 68.84
N GLY A 800 -14.30 45.37 69.98
CA GLY A 800 -13.41 44.46 70.71
C GLY A 800 -12.45 45.07 71.75
N TRP A 801 -11.95 44.18 72.62
CA TRP A 801 -11.06 44.48 73.75
C TRP A 801 -9.80 43.63 73.69
N ALA A 802 -8.66 44.23 73.99
CA ALA A 802 -7.49 43.50 74.46
C ALA A 802 -6.57 44.45 75.26
N ARG A 803 -6.24 44.06 76.48
CA ARG A 803 -5.42 44.81 77.43
C ARG A 803 -4.43 43.87 78.09
N TRP A 804 -3.39 44.47 78.64
CA TRP A 804 -2.34 43.82 79.40
C TRP A 804 -2.04 44.72 80.60
N ASP A 805 -2.11 44.16 81.81
CA ASP A 805 -1.84 44.92 83.04
C ASP A 805 -0.43 44.62 83.53
N LEU A 806 0.45 45.61 83.45
CA LEU A 806 1.77 45.54 84.06
C LEU A 806 1.64 46.06 85.50
N ASN A 807 1.57 45.15 86.48
CA ASN A 807 1.58 45.52 87.89
C ASN A 807 2.92 46.20 88.25
N GLY A 808 2.89 47.52 88.37
CA GLY A 808 4.01 48.33 88.85
C GLY A 808 3.78 49.81 88.55
N LYS A 809 4.04 50.70 89.51
CA LYS A 809 4.00 52.15 89.28
C LYS A 809 5.29 52.53 88.53
N ILE A 810 5.19 52.83 87.24
CA ILE A 810 6.31 53.30 86.42
C ILE A 810 5.89 54.64 85.80
N THR A 811 6.55 55.71 86.22
CA THR A 811 6.38 57.05 85.67
C THR A 811 7.30 57.17 84.44
N ILE A 812 6.78 57.41 83.25
CA ILE A 812 7.59 57.73 82.06
C ILE A 812 6.89 58.82 81.24
N ASN A 813 7.64 59.87 80.89
CA ASN A 813 7.26 60.90 79.94
C ASN A 813 7.25 60.33 78.51
N ASP A 814 6.07 60.23 77.88
CA ASP A 814 5.95 60.10 76.42
C ASP A 814 6.28 61.46 75.80
N ALA A 815 7.38 61.53 75.05
CA ALA A 815 8.01 62.79 74.64
C ALA A 815 7.28 63.59 73.55
N VAL A 816 6.11 63.15 73.06
CA VAL A 816 5.41 63.91 72.00
C VAL A 816 3.95 64.21 72.35
N TYR A 817 3.20 63.34 73.03
CA TYR A 817 1.82 63.64 73.45
C TYR A 817 1.48 62.98 74.80
N SER A 818 1.62 63.73 75.89
CA SER A 818 1.33 63.29 77.26
C SER A 818 -0.15 62.89 77.44
N SER A 819 -0.47 61.60 77.30
CA SER A 819 -1.58 60.92 78.00
C SER A 819 -1.95 59.58 77.38
N CYS A 820 -1.49 59.21 76.18
CA CYS A 820 -2.13 58.10 75.45
C CYS A 820 -1.82 56.70 75.98
N SER A 821 -0.55 56.43 76.30
CA SER A 821 -0.15 55.14 76.89
C SER A 821 -0.56 55.05 78.36
N GLU A 822 -0.52 56.16 79.10
CA GLU A 822 -0.94 56.26 80.50
C GLU A 822 -2.47 56.13 80.64
N ALA A 823 -3.23 56.84 79.80
CA ALA A 823 -4.67 56.69 79.69
C ALA A 823 -5.01 55.25 79.38
N ASN A 824 -4.35 54.60 78.43
CA ASN A 824 -4.67 53.21 78.04
C ASN A 824 -3.94 52.12 78.85
N LEU A 825 -3.51 52.45 80.07
CA LEU A 825 -3.00 51.46 81.04
C LEU A 825 -1.82 50.61 80.52
N ARG A 826 -0.94 51.25 79.74
CA ARG A 826 0.37 50.73 79.27
C ARG A 826 0.30 49.50 78.38
N THR A 827 -0.74 49.41 77.56
CA THR A 827 -0.88 48.41 76.49
C THR A 827 -0.25 48.90 75.19
N GLY A 828 -0.27 48.07 74.15
CA GLY A 828 -0.13 48.56 72.79
C GLY A 828 -1.19 49.64 72.50
N TRP A 829 -0.81 50.63 71.71
CA TRP A 829 -1.65 51.79 71.40
C TRP A 829 -1.40 52.23 69.96
N TRP A 830 -2.37 52.91 69.37
CA TRP A 830 -2.17 53.63 68.12
C TRP A 830 -2.58 55.09 68.27
N TYR A 831 -2.02 55.91 67.39
CA TYR A 831 -2.27 57.35 67.35
C TYR A 831 -2.61 57.78 65.92
N VAL A 832 -3.56 58.72 65.81
CA VAL A 832 -3.90 59.45 64.59
C VAL A 832 -3.59 60.92 64.81
N GLU A 833 -3.06 61.62 63.80
CA GLU A 833 -2.58 63.02 63.88
C GLU A 833 -3.56 64.00 64.57
N ASP A 834 -4.86 63.71 64.61
CA ASP A 834 -5.92 64.53 65.22
C ASP A 834 -6.21 64.25 66.73
N GLN A 835 -5.18 63.92 67.52
CA GLN A 835 -5.24 63.73 69.00
C GLN A 835 -6.15 62.60 69.54
N LEU A 836 -6.58 61.66 68.70
CA LEU A 836 -7.39 60.52 69.13
C LEU A 836 -6.52 59.29 69.39
N CYS A 837 -6.41 58.92 70.66
CA CYS A 837 -5.67 57.74 71.09
C CYS A 837 -6.60 56.55 71.31
N GLY A 838 -6.25 55.43 70.70
CA GLY A 838 -6.94 54.16 70.91
C GLY A 838 -6.00 53.03 71.31
N ALA A 839 -6.55 52.01 71.95
CA ALA A 839 -5.81 50.87 72.48
C ALA A 839 -5.97 49.65 71.58
N ALA A 840 -4.90 49.17 70.94
CA ALA A 840 -4.88 47.90 70.21
C ALA A 840 -3.83 47.02 70.83
N ASN A 841 -4.22 45.79 71.09
CA ASN A 841 -3.26 44.74 71.35
C ASN A 841 -3.14 43.88 70.10
N LEU A 842 -2.03 43.99 69.37
CA LEU A 842 -1.74 43.05 68.28
C LEU A 842 -1.17 41.72 68.77
N ASN A 843 -0.92 41.60 70.07
CA ASN A 843 -0.38 40.39 70.66
C ASN A 843 -1.49 39.51 71.28
N GLY A 844 -2.71 39.65 70.75
CA GLY A 844 -3.72 38.59 70.67
C GLY A 844 -4.14 37.92 71.97
N VAL A 845 -4.42 38.68 73.03
CA VAL A 845 -5.08 38.14 74.22
C VAL A 845 -6.59 38.41 74.14
N ARG A 846 -7.39 37.36 74.07
CA ARG A 846 -8.86 37.43 74.06
C ARG A 846 -9.41 37.30 75.48
N TYR A 847 -10.04 38.34 76.03
CA TYR A 847 -10.73 38.21 77.31
C TYR A 847 -12.00 37.35 77.17
N ASP A 848 -12.30 36.53 78.18
CA ASP A 848 -13.67 36.05 78.38
C ASP A 848 -14.55 37.20 78.89
N CYS A 849 -15.86 37.12 78.63
CA CYS A 849 -16.77 38.22 78.97
C CYS A 849 -16.94 38.46 80.47
N ALA A 850 -16.60 37.48 81.32
CA ALA A 850 -16.75 37.58 82.77
C ALA A 850 -15.61 38.38 83.41
N ASN A 851 -14.44 38.42 82.77
CA ASN A 851 -13.22 39.04 83.27
C ASN A 851 -12.90 40.40 82.62
N ILE A 852 -13.90 41.06 82.03
CA ILE A 852 -13.74 42.39 81.40
C ILE A 852 -13.77 43.50 82.47
N PRO A 853 -12.84 44.47 82.45
CA PRO A 853 -12.88 45.63 83.36
C PRO A 853 -14.13 46.50 83.15
N ILE A 854 -14.74 47.02 84.23
CA ILE A 854 -15.99 47.79 84.19
C ILE A 854 -15.78 49.24 83.67
N GLU A 855 -16.46 49.51 82.54
CA GLU A 855 -17.00 50.74 81.93
C GLU A 855 -16.15 52.03 81.71
N THR A 856 -15.97 52.41 80.43
CA THR A 856 -16.68 53.55 79.76
C THR A 856 -15.99 54.10 78.49
N GLN A 857 -14.73 53.78 78.14
CA GLN A 857 -14.06 54.48 77.00
C GLN A 857 -13.05 53.67 76.14
N ARG A 858 -13.05 52.33 76.10
CA ARG A 858 -11.88 51.61 75.54
C ARG A 858 -12.19 50.40 74.68
N TYR A 859 -12.97 50.65 73.63
CA TYR A 859 -13.08 49.76 72.47
C TYR A 859 -11.98 50.07 71.46
N LEU A 860 -11.69 49.13 70.58
CA LEU A 860 -10.82 49.38 69.44
C LEU A 860 -11.50 50.41 68.52
N ARG A 861 -11.04 51.68 68.58
CA ARG A 861 -11.68 52.82 67.88
C ARG A 861 -11.00 53.13 66.54
N TRP A 862 -11.64 52.76 65.45
CA TRP A 862 -11.17 53.17 64.13
C TRP A 862 -11.58 54.63 63.88
N ALA A 863 -10.62 55.51 63.55
CA ALA A 863 -10.93 56.84 63.05
C ALA A 863 -11.38 56.74 61.57
N GLN A 864 -12.32 57.57 61.16
CA GLN A 864 -12.72 57.67 59.76
C GLN A 864 -11.64 58.44 58.98
N GLY A 865 -10.75 57.75 58.27
CA GLY A 865 -9.71 58.38 57.46
C GLY A 865 -8.84 57.36 56.71
N THR A 866 -8.53 57.64 55.45
CA THR A 866 -7.79 56.79 54.51
C THR A 866 -6.31 56.60 54.85
N LEU A 867 -5.75 55.43 54.50
CA LEU A 867 -4.32 55.08 54.30
C LEU A 867 -3.26 56.08 54.84
N GLY A 868 -2.56 55.69 55.90
CA GLY A 868 -1.30 56.33 56.35
C GLY A 868 -1.38 57.15 57.63
N GLN A 869 -2.56 57.28 58.24
CA GLN A 869 -2.76 58.21 59.37
C GLN A 869 -2.73 57.54 60.75
N SER A 870 -2.59 56.22 60.85
CA SER A 870 -2.53 55.52 62.14
C SER A 870 -1.27 54.68 62.28
N TRP A 871 -0.48 54.98 63.31
CA TRP A 871 0.74 54.25 63.67
C TRP A 871 0.45 53.43 64.92
N MET A 872 0.71 52.12 64.86
CA MET A 872 0.47 51.23 66.00
C MET A 872 1.78 50.75 66.61
N TYR A 873 1.91 50.91 67.92
CA TYR A 873 3.13 50.63 68.68
C TYR A 873 2.90 49.53 69.72
N LEU A 874 3.88 48.65 69.88
CA LEU A 874 3.91 47.59 70.90
C LEU A 874 4.80 48.00 72.07
N ARG A 875 4.32 47.98 73.32
CA ARG A 875 5.10 48.45 74.49
C ARG A 875 5.40 47.34 75.53
N PRO A 876 6.45 46.51 75.35
CA PRO A 876 6.96 45.61 76.38
C PRO A 876 7.64 46.34 77.54
N ALA A 877 7.93 45.63 78.64
CA ALA A 877 8.41 46.20 79.92
C ALA A 877 9.71 47.02 79.81
N SER A 878 10.56 46.75 78.82
CA SER A 878 11.83 47.45 78.57
C SER A 878 11.82 48.29 77.29
N TYR A 879 10.64 48.74 76.84
CA TYR A 879 10.50 49.52 75.61
C TYR A 879 11.32 50.82 75.69
N PRO A 880 12.22 51.09 74.74
CA PRO A 880 13.08 52.29 74.78
C PRO A 880 12.23 53.56 74.64
N SER A 881 12.50 54.57 75.47
CA SER A 881 11.92 55.90 75.34
C SER A 881 12.40 56.55 74.04
N LEU A 882 11.50 57.21 73.31
CA LEU A 882 11.86 58.00 72.14
C LEU A 882 12.91 59.06 72.55
N PRO A 883 13.98 59.29 71.74
CA PRO A 883 14.85 60.44 71.92
C PRO A 883 14.01 61.72 71.83
N THR A 884 14.20 62.64 72.77
CA THR A 884 13.37 63.85 72.96
C THR A 884 13.60 64.97 71.94
N ASP A 885 14.21 64.70 70.79
CA ASP A 885 14.52 65.72 69.78
C ASP A 885 14.09 65.26 68.38
N VAL A 886 12.79 65.40 68.08
CA VAL A 886 12.23 65.55 66.71
C VAL A 886 11.08 66.54 66.76
#